data_AF-A0A0D6TQI3-F1
#
_entry.id   AF-A0A0D6TQI3-F1
#
_cell.length_a   1.000
_cell.length_b   1.000
_cell.length_c   1.000
_cell.angle_alpha   90.00
_cell.angle_beta   90.00
_cell.angle_gamma   90.00
#
_symmetry.space_group_name_H-M   'P 1'
#
loop_
_entity.id
_entity.type
_entity.pdbx_description
1 polymer ?
#
loop_
_entity_poly.entity_id
_entity_poly.type
_entity_poly.pdbx_seq_one_letter_code
_entity_poly.pdbx_strand_id
1 'polypeptide(L)'
;MAEVISNTQGQNLTTSNQGTNVRAVIQPVSHFVLQTTSGAITISESNSFGAVNPTQFRTTSKITFTGSKKVYALCQGQVLVQPQIGNTSKVNLILKPFAQPIKDLGIKYIIYRGLNKSDFVANDVIVGDENNGTEFIKHIWKEFNQFYSTENTNQPKPTFAANFIGFPTTTNPQTDLSVLIDTFFYKLSETLVDTVTGEATEPKEKAFELPMVKRGMYLGDITGELGIDIVLNSGEYYIENDPTPFKFDLNYARATDFMLDLASATTPFQEKLLKEVCTKFIDIVAFYGLHANGSGKIYVDETATPLTTKDTIFGLLTSFYTKNTQYIYLQANRQRSYNFYENYKYSEDNANNIKIGTTLANGTETTFGHASWPIHKVANNENLYIQLTTDNYSEATLYVKLGNLQTSHENNFVRNTNLLHPASEDPSITIDYNYTQTIGFQFEKSGTEVIASIVQLIYEGKQLTVSEYIAPPIDTNADPIVPSIFYLKDIDDIFGLLNAKSFIATKNENELPSVIEEELQLIHFPNALKKTDVAAVKVKKIEDFIKIDEDSDLQRVTFETLLVDIKQNQTSFSNKSSTIKDGSTASSLNYDSTQNNFYTVQKPYLYYTDVFNHVNNEIIGLRLLDENGNKPSKKIFGVTKSEFQQLQLIIESNQLINSKIYFKTISENKFITSLENVLYKFFSLAIIGEKTDGIMKVYEIQEPILIFTLDDFVYFTKSYSEYMPLNGIREEIAIDYKVIEE
;
A
#
# COMPACT_ATOMS: atom_id res chain seq x y z
N MET A 1 2.31 29.71 -31.41
CA MET A 1 2.61 30.32 -30.11
C MET A 1 1.54 29.85 -29.15
N ALA A 2 1.82 28.79 -28.39
CA ALA A 2 0.91 28.28 -27.39
C ALA A 2 1.13 29.08 -26.10
N GLU A 3 0.05 29.67 -25.60
CA GLU A 3 0.01 30.40 -24.34
C GLU A 3 0.38 29.43 -23.21
N VAL A 4 1.44 29.72 -22.47
CA VAL A 4 1.81 28.99 -21.27
C VAL A 4 0.74 29.29 -20.23
N ILE A 5 -0.28 28.43 -20.15
CA ILE A 5 -1.27 28.49 -19.07
C ILE A 5 -0.52 28.08 -17.80
N SER A 6 -0.12 29.06 -16.99
CA SER A 6 0.39 28.82 -15.65
C SER A 6 -0.75 28.20 -14.83
N ASN A 7 -0.66 26.89 -14.58
CA ASN A 7 -1.68 26.13 -13.89
C ASN A 7 -1.67 26.53 -12.40
N THR A 8 -2.55 27.44 -11.99
CA THR A 8 -2.73 27.90 -10.59
C THR A 8 -3.41 26.86 -9.69
N GLN A 9 -3.40 25.58 -10.08
CA GLN A 9 -4.03 24.46 -9.37
C GLN A 9 -3.58 24.29 -7.91
N GLY A 10 -2.44 24.88 -7.51
CA GLY A 10 -1.92 24.83 -6.14
C GLY A 10 -2.50 25.84 -5.14
N GLN A 11 -3.34 26.80 -5.55
CA GLN A 11 -3.78 27.90 -4.66
C GLN A 11 -5.24 27.81 -4.19
N ASN A 12 -6.09 27.04 -4.87
CA ASN A 12 -7.52 26.99 -4.54
C ASN A 12 -7.83 25.84 -3.57
N LEU A 13 -8.22 26.24 -2.36
CA LEU A 13 -8.82 25.38 -1.34
C LEU A 13 -10.14 24.83 -1.88
N THR A 14 -10.10 23.63 -2.48
CA THR A 14 -11.27 22.81 -2.80
C THR A 14 -12.46 23.56 -3.40
N THR A 15 -12.31 24.01 -4.64
CA THR A 15 -13.33 24.11 -5.70
C THR A 15 -12.75 25.05 -6.75
N SER A 16 -12.60 24.60 -7.99
CA SER A 16 -12.48 25.58 -9.06
C SER A 16 -13.80 26.35 -9.16
N ASN A 17 -13.75 27.62 -9.55
CA ASN A 17 -14.94 28.43 -9.84
C ASN A 17 -15.80 27.86 -10.99
N GLN A 18 -15.42 26.72 -11.56
CA GLN A 18 -16.07 26.02 -12.68
C GLN A 18 -16.61 24.63 -12.28
N GLY A 19 -16.68 24.30 -10.98
CA GLY A 19 -17.20 23.02 -10.52
C GLY A 19 -16.32 21.81 -10.87
N THR A 20 -15.04 22.02 -11.23
CA THR A 20 -14.07 20.94 -11.36
C THR A 20 -13.48 20.62 -10.00
N ASN A 21 -13.69 19.39 -9.53
CA ASN A 21 -13.02 18.87 -8.34
C ASN A 21 -11.53 18.71 -8.67
N VAL A 22 -10.72 19.61 -8.15
CA VAL A 22 -9.26 19.50 -8.17
C VAL A 22 -8.84 18.75 -6.90
N ARG A 23 -7.85 17.86 -7.00
CA ARG A 23 -7.27 17.19 -5.82
C ARG A 23 -6.84 18.25 -4.80
N ALA A 24 -7.22 18.05 -3.54
CA ALA A 24 -6.78 18.92 -2.47
C ALA A 24 -5.24 18.93 -2.40
N VAL A 25 -4.66 20.12 -2.31
CA VAL A 25 -3.22 20.27 -2.05
C VAL A 25 -2.88 19.48 -0.79
N ILE A 26 -1.84 18.64 -0.86
CA ILE A 26 -1.38 17.91 0.32
C ILE A 26 -1.03 18.91 1.43
N GLN A 27 -1.46 18.62 2.66
CA GLN A 27 -1.20 19.47 3.83
C GLN A 27 -0.31 18.73 4.85
N PRO A 28 0.99 18.53 4.56
CA PRO A 28 1.91 17.89 5.48
C PRO A 28 2.02 18.62 6.82
N VAL A 29 1.98 17.88 7.93
CA VAL A 29 2.23 18.42 9.27
C VAL A 29 3.15 17.48 10.03
N SER A 30 4.36 17.95 10.33
CA SER A 30 5.38 17.16 11.04
C SER A 30 6.21 18.01 12.00
N HIS A 31 7.04 17.34 12.80
CA HIS A 31 8.10 17.94 13.60
C HIS A 31 9.47 17.59 13.00
N PHE A 32 10.40 18.53 13.06
CA PHE A 32 11.77 18.28 12.67
C PHE A 32 12.47 17.41 13.70
N VAL A 33 13.03 16.29 13.27
CA VAL A 33 13.42 15.18 14.16
C VAL A 33 14.47 15.53 15.22
N LEU A 34 15.32 16.53 14.98
CA LEU A 34 16.52 16.75 15.77
C LEU A 34 16.64 18.22 16.20
N GLN A 35 17.11 18.46 17.41
CA GLN A 35 17.34 19.80 17.92
C GLN A 35 18.24 20.66 17.00
N THR A 36 17.78 21.88 16.69
CA THR A 36 18.47 22.78 15.75
C THR A 36 19.28 23.89 16.42
N THR A 37 19.00 24.19 17.68
CA THR A 37 19.60 25.31 18.43
C THR A 37 21.08 25.17 18.81
N SER A 38 21.70 24.00 18.65
CA SER A 38 23.07 23.72 19.15
C SER A 38 23.95 22.94 18.17
N GLY A 39 24.88 23.60 17.49
CA GLY A 39 25.89 22.95 16.65
C GLY A 39 25.39 22.48 15.27
N ALA A 40 26.31 22.46 14.31
CA ALA A 40 26.03 22.08 12.94
C ALA A 40 25.67 20.59 12.83
N ILE A 41 24.68 20.30 11.99
CA ILE A 41 24.31 18.94 11.57
C ILE A 41 24.85 18.73 10.15
N THR A 42 25.13 17.50 9.76
CA THR A 42 25.56 17.19 8.38
C THR A 42 25.14 15.77 7.99
N ILE A 43 24.64 15.61 6.77
CA ILE A 43 24.58 14.31 6.08
C ILE A 43 25.57 14.36 4.93
N SER A 44 26.60 13.50 4.96
CA SER A 44 27.51 13.29 3.83
C SER A 44 26.88 12.39 2.77
N GLU A 45 27.43 12.39 1.55
CA GLU A 45 27.00 11.50 0.47
C GLU A 45 26.96 10.02 0.90
N SER A 46 28.03 9.56 1.56
CA SER A 46 28.16 8.20 2.11
C SER A 46 27.13 7.84 3.18
N ASN A 47 26.40 8.83 3.71
CA ASN A 47 25.39 8.69 4.75
C ASN A 47 23.98 9.03 4.25
N SER A 48 23.83 9.33 2.96
CA SER A 48 22.55 9.70 2.37
C SER A 48 21.75 8.49 1.90
N PHE A 49 20.43 8.65 1.85
CA PHE A 49 19.52 7.70 1.22
C PHE A 49 19.83 7.55 -0.27
N GLY A 50 19.77 6.32 -0.78
CA GLY A 50 19.90 6.05 -2.22
C GLY A 50 20.85 4.91 -2.56
N ALA A 51 21.05 4.70 -3.86
CA ALA A 51 21.98 3.70 -4.35
C ALA A 51 23.41 4.09 -4.00
N VAL A 52 24.13 3.19 -3.34
CA VAL A 52 25.57 3.32 -3.09
C VAL A 52 26.34 2.82 -4.30
N ASN A 53 25.87 1.71 -4.89
CA ASN A 53 26.39 1.08 -6.09
C ASN A 53 25.29 0.14 -6.68
N PRO A 54 25.55 -0.56 -7.80
CA PRO A 54 24.55 -1.45 -8.40
C PRO A 54 24.07 -2.63 -7.54
N THR A 55 24.76 -2.94 -6.44
CA THR A 55 24.46 -4.08 -5.55
C THR A 55 24.06 -3.66 -4.13
N GLN A 56 24.17 -2.38 -3.77
CA GLN A 56 23.85 -1.87 -2.44
C GLN A 56 23.03 -0.58 -2.50
N PHE A 57 21.97 -0.53 -1.70
CA PHE A 57 21.10 0.65 -1.54
C PHE A 57 20.91 0.97 -0.08
N ARG A 58 21.19 2.22 0.31
CA ARG A 58 21.01 2.68 1.68
C ARG A 58 19.59 3.19 1.90
N THR A 59 18.91 2.63 2.89
CA THR A 59 17.57 3.09 3.30
C THR A 59 17.65 4.11 4.45
N THR A 60 18.68 3.99 5.30
CA THR A 60 18.84 4.86 6.47
C THR A 60 19.58 6.14 6.12
N SER A 61 18.92 7.29 6.28
CA SER A 61 19.59 8.60 6.25
C SER A 61 20.28 8.84 7.58
N LYS A 62 21.62 8.96 7.58
CA LYS A 62 22.43 9.17 8.78
C LYS A 62 22.86 10.63 8.94
N ILE A 63 22.37 11.25 10.01
CA ILE A 63 22.70 12.61 10.42
C ILE A 63 23.85 12.56 11.42
N THR A 64 24.91 13.32 11.14
CA THR A 64 26.09 13.44 12.01
C THR A 64 26.17 14.84 12.61
N PHE A 65 26.64 14.95 13.84
CA PHE A 65 26.82 16.20 14.57
C PHE A 65 27.80 16.03 15.74
N THR A 66 28.23 17.14 16.33
CA THR A 66 29.08 17.12 17.53
C THR A 66 28.23 17.22 18.81
N GLY A 67 28.68 16.56 19.87
CA GLY A 67 28.03 16.61 21.18
C GLY A 67 26.73 15.80 21.24
N SER A 68 25.83 16.23 22.13
CA SER A 68 24.52 15.62 22.37
C SER A 68 23.40 16.55 21.92
N LYS A 69 22.33 16.00 21.36
CA LYS A 69 21.14 16.72 20.90
C LYS A 69 19.87 15.99 21.32
N LYS A 70 18.77 16.73 21.48
CA LYS A 70 17.43 16.15 21.69
C LYS A 70 16.83 15.60 20.40
N VAL A 71 16.15 14.45 20.49
CA VAL A 71 15.34 13.86 19.41
C VAL A 71 13.85 14.04 19.71
N TYR A 72 13.07 14.40 18.69
CA TYR A 72 11.65 14.67 18.80
C TYR A 72 10.81 13.73 17.94
N ALA A 73 9.61 13.38 18.43
CA ALA A 73 8.64 12.61 17.67
C ALA A 73 8.14 13.39 16.45
N LEU A 74 8.25 12.81 15.25
CA LEU A 74 7.95 13.48 13.99
C LEU A 74 6.45 13.66 13.79
N CYS A 75 5.65 12.72 14.28
CA CYS A 75 4.20 12.77 14.32
C CYS A 75 3.67 12.08 15.58
N GLN A 76 2.34 12.05 15.74
CA GLN A 76 1.70 11.28 16.80
C GLN A 76 1.66 9.79 16.40
N GLY A 77 2.04 8.91 17.32
CA GLY A 77 2.07 7.47 17.04
C GLY A 77 2.40 6.60 18.26
N GLN A 78 2.26 5.29 18.08
CA GLN A 78 2.67 4.30 19.07
C GLN A 78 4.15 4.00 18.95
N VAL A 79 4.81 3.76 20.08
CA VAL A 79 6.27 3.61 20.14
C VAL A 79 6.69 2.25 20.66
N LEU A 80 7.59 1.60 19.94
CA LEU A 80 8.31 0.39 20.33
C LEU A 80 9.81 0.70 20.48
N VAL A 81 10.42 0.34 21.60
CA VAL A 81 11.86 0.55 21.85
C VAL A 81 12.60 -0.78 21.81
N GLN A 82 13.68 -0.83 21.03
CA GLN A 82 14.49 -2.03 20.80
C GLN A 82 15.98 -1.74 21.04
N PRO A 83 16.77 -2.69 21.55
CA PRO A 83 18.21 -2.51 21.71
C PRO A 83 18.89 -2.40 20.36
N GLN A 84 19.99 -1.66 20.27
CA GLN A 84 20.78 -1.60 19.05
C GLN A 84 21.81 -2.75 19.02
N ILE A 85 21.80 -3.55 17.95
CA ILE A 85 22.81 -4.61 17.73
C ILE A 85 24.18 -3.96 17.60
N GLY A 86 25.19 -4.51 18.28
CA GLY A 86 26.56 -4.01 18.27
C GLY A 86 26.81 -2.80 19.18
N ASN A 87 25.79 -2.22 19.82
CA ASN A 87 25.97 -1.11 20.76
C ASN A 87 25.05 -1.20 21.98
N THR A 88 25.60 -1.62 23.12
CA THR A 88 24.86 -1.84 24.36
C THR A 88 24.36 -0.55 25.04
N SER A 89 24.89 0.60 24.63
CA SER A 89 24.56 1.91 25.19
C SER A 89 23.50 2.64 24.37
N LYS A 90 23.00 2.03 23.28
CA LYS A 90 22.05 2.65 22.37
C LYS A 90 20.79 1.81 22.18
N VAL A 91 19.71 2.50 21.81
CA VAL A 91 18.43 1.91 21.45
C VAL A 91 17.96 2.47 20.11
N ASN A 92 17.13 1.70 19.43
CA ASN A 92 16.34 2.16 18.30
C ASN A 92 14.89 2.30 18.74
N LEU A 93 14.24 3.38 18.32
CA LEU A 93 12.85 3.67 18.60
C LEU A 93 12.07 3.55 17.29
N ILE A 94 11.03 2.72 17.28
CA ILE A 94 10.16 2.49 16.14
C ILE A 94 8.81 3.13 16.44
N LEU A 95 8.45 4.15 15.65
CA LEU A 95 7.17 4.85 15.77
C LEU A 95 6.23 4.40 14.65
N LYS A 96 5.08 3.84 15.02
CA LYS A 96 3.96 3.58 14.12
C LYS A 96 3.00 4.77 14.13
N PRO A 97 2.86 5.54 13.04
CA PRO A 97 1.99 6.71 13.04
C PRO A 97 0.54 6.34 13.34
N PHE A 98 -0.05 7.04 14.32
CA PHE A 98 -1.50 7.03 14.55
C PHE A 98 -2.16 8.10 13.70
N ALA A 99 -1.55 9.29 13.67
CA ALA A 99 -1.90 10.35 12.73
C ALA A 99 -0.83 10.41 11.63
N GLN A 100 -1.23 10.10 10.39
CA GLN A 100 -0.34 10.19 9.23
C GLN A 100 0.11 11.66 9.04
N PRO A 101 1.43 11.93 9.00
CA PRO A 101 1.91 13.31 8.81
C PRO A 101 1.61 13.85 7.40
N ILE A 102 1.31 12.97 6.44
CA ILE A 102 0.92 13.30 5.07
C ILE A 102 -0.24 12.37 4.67
N LYS A 103 -1.45 12.93 4.50
CA LYS A 103 -2.73 12.19 4.37
C LYS A 103 -2.81 11.18 3.20
N ASP A 104 -1.99 11.35 2.16
CA ASP A 104 -1.97 10.49 0.97
C ASP A 104 -0.67 9.67 0.81
N LEU A 105 0.23 9.75 1.80
CA LEU A 105 1.45 8.96 1.86
C LEU A 105 1.41 8.12 3.13
N GLY A 106 0.87 6.90 3.01
CA GLY A 106 0.80 5.98 4.14
C GLY A 106 2.20 5.60 4.62
N ILE A 107 2.55 6.02 5.84
CA ILE A 107 3.79 5.64 6.52
C ILE A 107 3.45 4.53 7.51
N LYS A 108 4.15 3.40 7.38
CA LYS A 108 4.04 2.25 8.29
C LYS A 108 4.86 2.50 9.55
N TYR A 109 6.14 2.84 9.39
CA TYR A 109 7.05 3.11 10.51
C TYR A 109 7.96 4.30 10.25
N ILE A 110 8.32 4.99 11.33
CA ILE A 110 9.45 5.92 11.39
C ILE A 110 10.43 5.34 12.41
N ILE A 111 11.64 4.99 11.98
CA ILE A 111 12.63 4.35 12.83
C ILE A 111 13.74 5.35 13.14
N TYR A 112 13.95 5.59 14.43
CA TYR A 112 15.02 6.41 14.97
C TYR A 112 16.11 5.50 15.50
N ARG A 113 17.31 5.56 14.91
CA ARG A 113 18.41 4.67 15.24
C ARG A 113 19.47 5.37 16.07
N GLY A 114 19.79 4.79 17.23
CA GLY A 114 20.97 5.16 18.02
C GLY A 114 20.74 6.04 19.25
N LEU A 115 19.51 6.22 19.73
CA LEU A 115 19.22 7.02 20.94
C LEU A 115 19.93 6.46 22.18
N ASN A 116 20.25 7.31 23.15
CA ASN A 116 20.96 6.89 24.35
C ASN A 116 20.09 5.97 25.21
N LYS A 117 20.55 4.74 25.48
CA LYS A 117 19.81 3.76 26.29
C LYS A 117 19.53 4.26 27.72
N SER A 118 20.44 5.04 28.28
CA SER A 118 20.33 5.63 29.62
C SER A 118 19.06 6.46 29.82
N ASP A 119 18.46 6.94 28.74
CA ASP A 119 17.26 7.76 28.79
C ASP A 119 15.98 6.93 28.85
N PHE A 120 16.08 5.61 28.65
CA PHE A 120 14.93 4.71 28.57
C PHE A 120 14.96 3.61 29.62
N VAL A 121 16.08 2.89 29.75
CA VAL A 121 16.15 1.64 30.51
C VAL A 121 17.44 1.51 31.32
N ALA A 122 17.31 1.12 32.58
CA ALA A 122 18.42 0.68 33.43
C ALA A 122 17.98 -0.53 34.27
N ASN A 123 18.79 -1.57 34.36
CA ASN A 123 18.51 -2.78 35.16
C ASN A 123 17.10 -3.38 34.90
N ASP A 124 16.74 -3.57 33.63
CA ASP A 124 15.44 -4.09 33.16
C ASP A 124 14.20 -3.27 33.55
N VAL A 125 14.37 -2.05 34.09
CA VAL A 125 13.28 -1.15 34.43
C VAL A 125 13.35 0.16 33.64
N ILE A 126 12.18 0.78 33.47
CA ILE A 126 12.07 2.12 32.91
C ILE A 126 12.75 3.12 33.87
N VAL A 127 13.61 3.99 33.33
CA VAL A 127 14.32 5.01 34.13
C VAL A 127 13.40 6.17 34.53
N GLY A 128 13.87 7.01 35.45
CA GLY A 128 13.17 8.26 35.81
C GLY A 128 11.86 8.05 36.57
N ASP A 129 10.99 9.06 36.52
CA ASP A 129 9.65 9.07 37.11
C ASP A 129 8.75 10.09 36.38
N GLU A 130 7.55 10.38 36.90
CA GLU A 130 6.60 11.32 36.30
C GLU A 130 7.12 12.78 36.23
N ASN A 131 8.19 13.12 36.96
CA ASN A 131 8.80 14.44 37.03
C ASN A 131 10.24 14.48 36.46
N ASN A 132 10.94 13.35 36.48
CA ASN A 132 12.35 13.21 36.09
C ASN A 132 12.53 12.34 34.85
N GLY A 133 13.41 12.76 33.92
CA GLY A 133 13.70 12.05 32.66
C GLY A 133 13.33 12.86 31.42
N THR A 134 13.24 12.19 30.28
CA THR A 134 12.76 12.79 29.00
C THR A 134 11.26 13.07 29.08
N GLU A 135 10.72 13.83 28.13
CA GLU A 135 9.27 14.08 28.11
C GLU A 135 8.50 12.78 27.89
N PHE A 136 9.01 11.89 27.04
CA PHE A 136 8.48 10.54 26.84
C PHE A 136 8.42 9.75 28.16
N ILE A 137 9.51 9.72 28.92
CA ILE A 137 9.57 8.98 30.20
C ILE A 137 8.57 9.52 31.22
N LYS A 138 8.52 10.85 31.38
CA LYS A 138 7.54 11.49 32.28
C LYS A 138 6.11 11.16 31.87
N HIS A 139 5.84 11.15 30.56
CA HIS A 139 4.52 10.85 30.02
C HIS A 139 4.07 9.42 30.35
N ILE A 140 4.91 8.42 30.06
CA ILE A 140 4.54 7.01 30.29
C ILE A 140 4.48 6.67 31.78
N TRP A 141 5.32 7.29 32.62
CA TRP A 141 5.20 7.15 34.07
C TRP A 141 3.89 7.71 34.59
N LYS A 142 3.47 8.88 34.09
CA LYS A 142 2.19 9.47 34.46
C LYS A 142 1.02 8.56 34.10
N GLU A 143 1.02 7.99 32.89
CA GLU A 143 -0.03 7.05 32.46
C GLU A 143 -0.04 5.76 33.31
N PHE A 144 1.15 5.19 33.56
CA PHE A 144 1.30 4.03 34.42
C PHE A 144 0.81 4.29 35.85
N ASN A 145 1.20 5.42 36.45
CA ASN A 145 0.74 5.83 37.78
C ASN A 145 -0.77 6.01 37.83
N GLN A 146 -1.35 6.65 36.81
CA GLN A 146 -2.77 6.91 36.72
C GLN A 146 -3.57 5.59 36.65
N PHE A 147 -3.14 4.63 35.82
CA PHE A 147 -3.79 3.32 35.70
C PHE A 147 -3.82 2.56 37.04
N TYR A 148 -2.69 2.51 37.77
CA TYR A 148 -2.63 1.82 39.06
C TYR A 148 -3.17 2.63 40.24
N SER A 149 -3.51 3.91 40.05
CA SER A 149 -4.18 4.72 41.08
C SER A 149 -5.68 4.46 41.19
N THR A 150 -6.28 3.90 40.13
CA THR A 150 -7.71 3.57 40.05
C THR A 150 -8.05 2.14 40.45
N GLU A 151 -7.03 1.26 40.49
CA GLU A 151 -7.12 -0.12 40.96
C GLU A 151 -6.98 -0.18 42.49
N ASN A 152 -7.70 -1.12 43.13
CA ASN A 152 -7.78 -1.34 44.59
C ASN A 152 -6.53 -0.91 45.37
N THR A 153 -6.65 0.06 46.30
CA THR A 153 -5.53 0.67 47.06
C THR A 153 -4.73 -0.31 47.94
N ASN A 154 -5.14 -1.58 47.98
CA ASN A 154 -4.52 -2.66 48.76
C ASN A 154 -3.56 -3.51 47.94
N GLN A 155 -3.47 -3.35 46.62
CA GLN A 155 -2.46 -4.03 45.81
C GLN A 155 -1.24 -3.11 45.59
N PRO A 156 -0.02 -3.59 45.89
CA PRO A 156 1.18 -2.81 45.62
C PRO A 156 1.33 -2.64 44.10
N LYS A 157 1.50 -1.38 43.68
CA LYS A 157 1.80 -1.02 42.30
C LYS A 157 3.01 -1.84 41.79
N PRO A 158 2.91 -2.49 40.62
CA PRO A 158 4.01 -3.30 40.11
C PRO A 158 5.19 -2.44 39.66
N THR A 159 6.36 -3.07 39.56
CA THR A 159 7.56 -2.45 38.97
C THR A 159 7.30 -2.13 37.50
N PHE A 160 7.67 -0.92 37.07
CA PHE A 160 7.54 -0.52 35.67
C PHE A 160 8.71 -1.09 34.84
N ALA A 161 8.53 -2.32 34.37
CA ALA A 161 9.56 -3.06 33.63
C ALA A 161 9.75 -2.56 32.19
N ALA A 162 10.93 -2.78 31.62
CA ALA A 162 11.28 -2.28 30.29
C ALA A 162 10.48 -2.96 29.14
N ASN A 163 9.95 -4.16 29.37
CA ASN A 163 9.09 -4.84 28.40
C ASN A 163 7.80 -4.07 28.09
N PHE A 164 7.36 -3.15 28.95
CA PHE A 164 6.17 -2.31 28.70
C PHE A 164 6.34 -1.32 27.53
N ILE A 165 7.59 -0.99 27.17
CA ILE A 165 7.91 -0.24 25.94
C ILE A 165 8.45 -1.15 24.84
N GLY A 166 8.28 -2.47 25.01
CA GLY A 166 8.75 -3.54 24.14
C GLY A 166 10.24 -3.84 24.19
N PHE A 167 11.00 -3.23 25.11
CA PHE A 167 12.43 -3.52 25.28
C PHE A 167 12.64 -4.88 25.99
N PRO A 168 13.52 -5.77 25.50
CA PRO A 168 13.73 -7.09 26.10
C PRO A 168 14.32 -6.98 27.52
N THR A 169 13.88 -7.88 28.40
CA THR A 169 14.37 -8.01 29.78
C THR A 169 14.98 -9.40 29.99
N THR A 170 15.64 -9.62 31.12
CA THR A 170 16.11 -10.97 31.50
C THR A 170 14.99 -12.00 31.57
N THR A 171 13.76 -11.59 31.91
CA THR A 171 12.56 -12.43 31.97
C THR A 171 11.80 -12.53 30.65
N ASN A 172 12.11 -11.67 29.66
CA ASN A 172 11.56 -11.70 28.31
C ASN A 172 12.65 -11.27 27.30
N PRO A 173 13.59 -12.17 26.96
CA PRO A 173 14.84 -11.81 26.29
C PRO A 173 14.71 -11.54 24.77
N GLN A 174 13.55 -11.79 24.14
CA GLN A 174 13.32 -11.64 22.69
C GLN A 174 14.50 -12.13 21.83
N THR A 175 14.84 -13.41 21.96
CA THR A 175 16.03 -14.04 21.32
C THR A 175 15.84 -14.37 19.85
N ASP A 176 14.60 -14.60 19.41
CA ASP A 176 14.29 -14.81 18.00
C ASP A 176 14.22 -13.46 17.27
N LEU A 177 15.20 -13.18 16.41
CA LEU A 177 15.27 -11.95 15.64
C LEU A 177 14.39 -11.95 14.39
N SER A 178 13.80 -13.08 14.02
CA SER A 178 12.93 -13.22 12.85
C SER A 178 11.49 -12.74 13.11
N VAL A 179 11.16 -12.44 14.37
CA VAL A 179 9.86 -11.89 14.78
C VAL A 179 9.61 -10.57 14.06
N LEU A 180 8.46 -10.45 13.39
CA LEU A 180 8.06 -9.26 12.64
C LEU A 180 7.70 -8.11 13.58
N ILE A 181 8.05 -6.88 13.22
CA ILE A 181 7.74 -5.68 14.00
C ILE A 181 6.21 -5.55 14.23
N ASP A 182 5.40 -5.90 13.23
CA ASP A 182 3.95 -5.83 13.28
C ASP A 182 3.35 -6.64 14.44
N THR A 183 3.95 -7.76 14.85
CA THR A 183 3.42 -8.59 15.95
C THR A 183 3.44 -7.88 17.30
N PHE A 184 4.21 -6.81 17.46
CA PHE A 184 4.20 -5.98 18.66
C PHE A 184 3.08 -4.95 18.65
N PHE A 185 2.67 -4.47 17.48
CA PHE A 185 1.67 -3.41 17.32
C PHE A 185 0.23 -3.93 17.16
N TYR A 186 0.05 -5.16 16.66
CA TYR A 186 -1.27 -5.74 16.38
C TYR A 186 -1.62 -6.94 17.27
N LYS A 187 -0.92 -7.11 18.39
CA LYS A 187 -1.22 -8.19 19.35
C LYS A 187 -2.57 -7.97 20.05
N LEU A 188 -3.19 -9.07 20.46
CA LEU A 188 -4.20 -9.08 21.49
C LEU A 188 -3.54 -9.47 22.82
N SER A 189 -3.91 -8.75 23.87
CA SER A 189 -3.61 -9.11 25.25
C SER A 189 -4.53 -10.27 25.64
N GLU A 190 -3.98 -11.48 25.66
CA GLU A 190 -4.71 -12.73 25.95
C GLU A 190 -4.53 -13.12 27.42
N THR A 191 -5.57 -13.69 28.04
CA THR A 191 -5.44 -14.33 29.35
C THR A 191 -5.52 -15.84 29.17
N LEU A 192 -4.48 -16.56 29.61
CA LEU A 192 -4.47 -18.02 29.66
C LEU A 192 -5.15 -18.47 30.94
N VAL A 193 -6.28 -19.15 30.81
CA VAL A 193 -6.93 -19.80 31.95
C VAL A 193 -6.23 -21.11 32.23
N ASP A 194 -5.64 -21.23 33.41
CA ASP A 194 -5.09 -22.49 33.91
C ASP A 194 -6.24 -23.52 34.00
N THR A 195 -6.13 -24.61 33.24
CA THR A 195 -7.19 -25.63 33.14
C THR A 195 -7.40 -26.44 34.43
N VAL A 196 -6.52 -26.29 35.42
CA VAL A 196 -6.56 -27.00 36.71
C VAL A 196 -7.00 -26.07 37.84
N THR A 197 -6.51 -24.83 37.89
CA THR A 197 -6.84 -23.86 38.96
C THR A 197 -8.00 -22.93 38.57
N GLY A 198 -8.29 -22.79 37.28
CA GLY A 198 -9.26 -21.83 36.76
C GLY A 198 -8.78 -20.38 36.80
N GLU A 199 -7.52 -20.11 37.18
CA GLU A 199 -6.97 -18.77 37.23
C GLU A 199 -6.54 -18.28 35.84
N ALA A 200 -7.02 -17.11 35.46
CA ALA A 200 -6.63 -16.43 34.24
C ALA A 200 -5.30 -15.68 34.45
N THR A 201 -4.28 -16.02 33.67
CA THR A 201 -2.94 -15.40 33.71
C THR A 201 -2.57 -14.84 32.35
N GLU A 202 -2.20 -13.57 32.29
CA GLU A 202 -1.72 -12.96 31.07
C GLU A 202 -0.29 -13.46 30.75
N PRO A 203 0.02 -13.95 29.53
CA PRO A 203 1.37 -14.30 29.15
C PRO A 203 2.29 -13.08 29.32
N LYS A 204 3.25 -13.18 30.24
CA LYS A 204 4.19 -12.08 30.58
C LYS A 204 4.93 -11.50 29.37
N GLU A 205 5.07 -12.30 28.31
CA GLU A 205 5.75 -11.92 27.08
C GLU A 205 4.98 -10.90 26.23
N LYS A 206 3.64 -10.87 26.36
CA LYS A 206 2.73 -10.01 25.59
C LYS A 206 1.86 -9.10 26.45
N ALA A 207 1.94 -9.21 27.78
CA ALA A 207 1.16 -8.44 28.75
C ALA A 207 1.56 -6.95 28.89
N PHE A 208 1.43 -6.18 27.81
CA PHE A 208 1.68 -4.73 27.82
C PHE A 208 1.01 -4.03 26.65
N GLU A 209 0.70 -2.75 26.79
CA GLU A 209 0.29 -1.90 25.67
C GLU A 209 1.41 -0.91 25.35
N LEU A 210 1.72 -0.73 24.06
CA LEU A 210 2.78 0.19 23.65
C LEU A 210 2.32 1.64 23.83
N PRO A 211 3.21 2.54 24.35
CA PRO A 211 2.83 3.92 24.65
C PRO A 211 2.57 4.74 23.39
N MET A 212 1.64 5.69 23.50
CA MET A 212 1.34 6.69 22.47
C MET A 212 2.15 7.96 22.75
N VAL A 213 2.73 8.56 21.71
CA VAL A 213 3.44 9.86 21.81
C VAL A 213 2.78 10.91 20.94
N LYS A 214 2.93 12.17 21.34
CA LYS A 214 2.47 13.33 20.56
C LYS A 214 3.58 13.80 19.61
N ARG A 215 3.20 14.44 18.50
CA ARG A 215 4.14 15.16 17.64
C ARG A 215 4.94 16.17 18.46
N GLY A 216 6.25 16.20 18.27
CA GLY A 216 7.17 17.12 18.93
C GLY A 216 7.53 16.73 20.36
N MET A 217 7.04 15.59 20.87
CA MET A 217 7.43 15.10 22.19
C MET A 217 8.93 14.79 22.20
N TYR A 218 9.64 15.27 23.23
CA TYR A 218 11.05 14.95 23.44
C TYR A 218 11.22 13.47 23.84
N LEU A 219 11.76 12.68 22.91
CA LEU A 219 11.90 11.23 23.05
C LEU A 219 13.12 10.85 23.91
N GLY A 220 14.28 11.41 23.57
CA GLY A 220 15.54 11.17 24.26
C GLY A 220 16.73 11.81 23.57
N ASP A 221 17.89 11.75 24.22
CA ASP A 221 19.12 12.34 23.72
C ASP A 221 19.83 11.40 22.73
N ILE A 222 20.58 12.03 21.84
CA ILE A 222 21.42 11.37 20.85
C ILE A 222 22.80 11.99 20.86
N THR A 223 23.85 11.17 20.75
CA THR A 223 25.25 11.62 20.74
C THR A 223 25.95 11.14 19.47
N GLY A 224 26.54 12.08 18.73
CA GLY A 224 27.35 11.83 17.53
C GLY A 224 26.54 11.64 16.24
N GLU A 225 25.67 10.64 16.20
CA GLU A 225 24.92 10.30 14.98
C GLU A 225 23.49 9.84 15.26
N LEU A 226 22.59 10.10 14.30
CA LEU A 226 21.20 9.66 14.27
C LEU A 226 20.88 9.04 12.91
N GLY A 227 20.42 7.78 12.89
CA GLY A 227 19.85 7.18 11.68
C GLY A 227 18.34 7.33 11.63
N ILE A 228 17.78 7.62 10.46
CA ILE A 228 16.32 7.69 10.24
C ILE A 228 15.93 6.85 9.01
N ASP A 229 14.95 5.96 9.20
CA ASP A 229 14.20 5.35 8.11
C ASP A 229 12.74 5.83 8.16
N ILE A 230 12.17 6.17 7.00
CA ILE A 230 10.72 6.30 6.83
C ILE A 230 10.25 5.18 5.91
N VAL A 231 9.44 4.28 6.47
CA VAL A 231 8.92 3.09 5.80
C VAL A 231 7.49 3.34 5.35
N LEU A 232 7.20 3.13 4.07
CA LEU A 232 5.87 3.25 3.48
C LEU A 232 4.99 2.04 3.79
N ASN A 233 3.68 2.26 3.82
CA ASN A 233 2.70 1.22 4.13
C ASN A 233 2.24 0.49 2.86
N SER A 234 2.49 -0.82 2.79
CA SER A 234 1.93 -1.73 1.79
C SER A 234 0.67 -2.47 2.29
N GLY A 235 0.37 -2.41 3.59
CA GLY A 235 -0.77 -3.08 4.21
C GLY A 235 -0.47 -3.69 5.58
N GLU A 236 -1.54 -4.10 6.27
CA GLU A 236 -1.53 -4.70 7.61
C GLU A 236 -1.63 -6.24 7.53
N TYR A 237 -0.82 -6.84 6.67
CA TYR A 237 -0.80 -8.28 6.43
C TYR A 237 0.61 -8.79 6.15
N TYR A 238 0.77 -10.11 6.20
CA TYR A 238 1.96 -10.81 5.73
C TYR A 238 1.61 -11.91 4.74
N ILE A 239 2.60 -12.31 3.96
CA ILE A 239 2.55 -13.50 3.12
C ILE A 239 3.46 -14.53 3.77
N GLU A 240 2.91 -15.71 4.08
CA GLU A 240 3.72 -16.81 4.58
C GLU A 240 4.66 -17.29 3.48
N ASN A 241 5.91 -17.58 3.85
CA ASN A 241 6.96 -17.98 2.90
C ASN A 241 7.24 -16.95 1.79
N ASP A 242 7.07 -15.65 2.07
CA ASP A 242 7.51 -14.59 1.14
C ASP A 242 8.98 -14.82 0.73
N PRO A 243 9.26 -15.02 -0.58
CA PRO A 243 10.60 -15.31 -1.09
C PRO A 243 11.53 -14.09 -1.04
N THR A 244 11.00 -12.89 -0.76
CA THR A 244 11.77 -11.66 -0.64
C THR A 244 12.78 -11.82 0.50
N PRO A 245 14.09 -11.69 0.24
CA PRO A 245 15.12 -11.88 1.28
C PRO A 245 15.00 -10.91 2.47
N PHE A 246 14.32 -9.79 2.28
CA PHE A 246 14.13 -8.75 3.28
C PHE A 246 12.78 -8.88 4.00
N LYS A 247 12.80 -8.71 5.33
CA LYS A 247 11.62 -8.67 6.19
C LYS A 247 11.72 -7.50 7.18
N PHE A 248 10.57 -6.96 7.57
CA PHE A 248 10.47 -5.97 8.65
C PHE A 248 10.45 -6.68 10.02
N ASP A 249 11.57 -7.29 10.38
CA ASP A 249 11.75 -8.07 11.61
C ASP A 249 12.60 -7.35 12.68
N LEU A 250 12.84 -8.01 13.81
CA LEU A 250 13.69 -7.48 14.88
C LEU A 250 15.15 -7.33 14.45
N ASN A 251 15.65 -8.12 13.50
CA ASN A 251 16.99 -7.93 12.96
C ASN A 251 17.11 -6.56 12.28
N TYR A 252 16.14 -6.23 11.41
CA TYR A 252 16.03 -4.91 10.81
C TYR A 252 15.79 -3.79 11.84
N ALA A 253 14.89 -4.01 12.81
CA ALA A 253 14.55 -3.02 13.84
C ALA A 253 15.75 -2.65 14.73
N ARG A 254 16.64 -3.62 15.02
CA ARG A 254 17.78 -3.46 15.92
C ARG A 254 19.07 -3.03 15.21
N ALA A 255 19.11 -3.01 13.88
CA ALA A 255 20.30 -2.61 13.13
C ALA A 255 20.74 -1.16 13.43
N THR A 256 22.05 -0.88 13.42
CA THR A 256 22.61 0.48 13.60
C THR A 256 22.35 1.38 12.39
N ASP A 257 22.37 0.76 11.21
CA ASP A 257 22.23 1.31 9.87
C ASP A 257 21.65 0.19 9.01
N PHE A 258 20.93 0.52 7.94
CA PHE A 258 20.41 -0.49 7.04
C PHE A 258 20.71 -0.18 5.58
N MET A 259 21.23 -1.21 4.91
CA MET A 259 21.48 -1.23 3.47
C MET A 259 20.90 -2.52 2.91
N LEU A 260 20.12 -2.40 1.84
CA LEU A 260 19.75 -3.52 1.00
C LEU A 260 21.02 -3.97 0.27
N ASP A 261 21.36 -5.25 0.40
CA ASP A 261 22.55 -5.84 -0.21
C ASP A 261 22.16 -7.08 -1.01
N LEU A 262 22.43 -7.05 -2.32
CA LEU A 262 22.12 -8.17 -3.22
C LEU A 262 22.87 -9.46 -2.84
N ALA A 263 23.93 -9.39 -2.03
CA ALA A 263 24.60 -10.59 -1.50
C ALA A 263 23.67 -11.48 -0.64
N SER A 264 22.55 -10.94 -0.15
CA SER A 264 21.53 -11.72 0.57
C SER A 264 20.56 -12.48 -0.35
N ALA A 265 20.53 -12.15 -1.65
CA ALA A 265 19.74 -12.85 -2.64
C ALA A 265 20.52 -14.04 -3.23
N THR A 266 19.84 -15.16 -3.46
CA THR A 266 20.45 -16.39 -4.00
C THR A 266 20.12 -16.65 -5.47
N THR A 267 19.16 -15.90 -6.04
CA THR A 267 18.75 -16.01 -7.45
C THR A 267 18.57 -14.64 -8.09
N PRO A 268 18.67 -14.51 -9.43
CA PRO A 268 18.41 -13.24 -10.13
C PRO A 268 17.01 -12.68 -9.88
N PHE A 269 16.02 -13.56 -9.67
CA PHE A 269 14.68 -13.14 -9.33
C PHE A 269 14.59 -12.59 -7.89
N GLN A 270 15.26 -13.22 -6.92
CA GLN A 270 15.38 -12.65 -5.57
C GLN A 270 16.12 -11.31 -5.57
N GLU A 271 17.11 -11.10 -6.45
CA GLU A 271 17.75 -9.80 -6.63
C GLU A 271 16.73 -8.75 -7.13
N LYS A 272 15.88 -9.11 -8.11
CA LYS A 272 14.79 -8.22 -8.57
C LYS A 272 13.83 -7.90 -7.43
N LEU A 273 13.38 -8.90 -6.65
CA LEU A 273 12.49 -8.69 -5.51
C LEU A 273 13.13 -7.82 -4.41
N LEU A 274 14.41 -8.03 -4.12
CA LEU A 274 15.14 -7.22 -3.14
C LEU A 274 15.32 -5.78 -3.62
N LYS A 275 15.47 -5.54 -4.92
CA LYS A 275 15.49 -4.21 -5.50
C LYS A 275 14.15 -3.48 -5.35
N GLU A 276 13.03 -4.19 -5.47
CA GLU A 276 11.70 -3.60 -5.24
C GLU A 276 11.56 -3.03 -3.82
N VAL A 277 12.26 -3.59 -2.83
CA VAL A 277 12.16 -3.15 -1.44
C VAL A 277 12.55 -1.68 -1.26
N CYS A 278 13.45 -1.12 -2.09
CA CYS A 278 13.86 0.27 -1.93
C CYS A 278 12.69 1.26 -2.14
N THR A 279 11.66 0.88 -2.88
CA THR A 279 10.46 1.69 -3.14
C THR A 279 9.54 1.79 -1.91
N LYS A 280 9.77 0.93 -0.90
CA LYS A 280 9.09 0.96 0.40
C LYS A 280 9.68 1.99 1.37
N PHE A 281 10.66 2.78 0.93
CA PHE A 281 11.34 3.79 1.73
C PHE A 281 11.29 5.17 1.07
N ILE A 282 11.39 6.21 1.89
CA ILE A 282 11.53 7.60 1.43
C ILE A 282 12.68 8.29 2.17
N ASP A 283 13.47 9.08 1.43
CA ASP A 283 14.46 9.97 2.01
C ASP A 283 13.79 10.98 2.96
N ILE A 284 14.30 11.08 4.19
CA ILE A 284 13.85 12.07 5.19
C ILE A 284 13.89 13.51 4.65
N VAL A 285 14.82 13.82 3.76
CA VAL A 285 14.96 15.16 3.18
C VAL A 285 13.87 15.42 2.14
N ALA A 286 13.56 14.44 1.29
CA ALA A 286 12.42 14.51 0.38
C ALA A 286 11.09 14.56 1.14
N PHE A 287 10.96 13.79 2.23
CA PHE A 287 9.80 13.86 3.12
C PHE A 287 9.55 15.28 3.66
N TYR A 288 10.59 15.94 4.18
CA TYR A 288 10.45 17.32 4.64
C TYR A 288 10.22 18.29 3.48
N GLY A 289 10.83 18.07 2.33
CA GLY A 289 10.62 18.91 1.15
C GLY A 289 9.19 18.87 0.59
N LEU A 290 8.42 17.80 0.82
CA LEU A 290 6.98 17.77 0.53
C LEU A 290 6.19 18.85 1.29
N HIS A 291 6.73 19.39 2.40
CA HIS A 291 6.11 20.49 3.15
C HIS A 291 6.28 21.85 2.45
N ALA A 292 7.18 21.98 1.47
CA ALA A 292 7.46 23.22 0.75
C ALA A 292 6.44 23.56 -0.35
N ASN A 293 5.28 22.90 -0.36
CA ASN A 293 4.20 23.11 -1.34
C ASN A 293 3.31 24.34 -1.06
N GLY A 294 3.64 25.14 -0.04
CA GLY A 294 2.88 26.32 0.39
C GLY A 294 1.75 26.07 1.39
N SER A 295 1.45 24.82 1.73
CA SER A 295 0.45 24.42 2.74
C SER A 295 1.02 23.55 3.87
N GLY A 296 2.30 23.16 3.80
CA GLY A 296 2.95 22.34 4.81
C GLY A 296 3.37 23.09 6.07
N LYS A 297 3.51 22.36 7.19
CA LYS A 297 3.93 22.87 8.49
C LYS A 297 5.01 21.99 9.11
N ILE A 298 6.19 22.55 9.37
CA ILE A 298 7.26 21.87 10.12
C ILE A 298 7.46 22.59 11.45
N TYR A 299 7.18 21.92 12.56
CA TYR A 299 7.52 22.40 13.90
C TYR A 299 8.98 22.10 14.20
N VAL A 300 9.69 23.00 14.88
CA VAL A 300 11.12 22.88 15.14
C VAL A 300 11.40 23.24 16.60
N ASP A 301 12.20 22.41 17.27
CA ASP A 301 12.52 22.54 18.69
C ASP A 301 11.24 22.72 19.54
N GLU A 302 11.30 23.46 20.64
CA GLU A 302 10.14 23.69 21.52
C GLU A 302 9.25 24.87 21.03
N THR A 303 9.35 25.24 19.74
CA THR A 303 8.65 26.40 19.18
C THR A 303 7.21 26.05 18.77
N ALA A 304 6.23 26.82 19.25
CA ALA A 304 4.81 26.63 18.91
C ALA A 304 4.45 27.08 17.48
N THR A 305 5.26 27.95 16.86
CA THR A 305 5.04 28.44 15.50
C THR A 305 5.81 27.56 14.50
N PRO A 306 5.15 26.94 13.51
CA PRO A 306 5.83 26.12 12.51
C PRO A 306 6.46 26.96 11.39
N LEU A 307 7.45 26.38 10.72
CA LEU A 307 7.93 26.82 9.42
C LEU A 307 6.91 26.46 8.34
N THR A 308 6.63 27.42 7.44
CA THR A 308 5.60 27.28 6.40
C THR A 308 6.03 27.79 5.02
N THR A 309 7.14 28.53 4.93
CA THR A 309 7.62 29.10 3.65
C THR A 309 8.68 28.22 3.01
N LYS A 310 8.76 28.24 1.68
CA LYS A 310 9.76 27.47 0.91
C LYS A 310 11.19 27.75 1.39
N ASP A 311 11.53 29.02 1.59
CA ASP A 311 12.88 29.42 2.00
C ASP A 311 13.24 28.97 3.42
N THR A 312 12.29 29.06 4.37
CA THR A 312 12.56 28.62 5.76
C THR A 312 12.66 27.11 5.85
N ILE A 313 11.82 26.39 5.12
CA ILE A 313 11.87 24.92 5.03
C ILE A 313 13.16 24.48 4.33
N PHE A 314 13.53 25.07 3.20
CA PHE A 314 14.79 24.75 2.53
C PHE A 314 16.01 25.08 3.40
N GLY A 315 15.97 26.21 4.12
CA GLY A 315 16.97 26.62 5.10
C GLY A 315 17.31 25.52 6.11
N LEU A 316 16.29 24.82 6.61
CA LEU A 316 16.41 23.69 7.53
C LEU A 316 17.15 22.48 6.91
N LEU A 317 17.02 22.30 5.59
CA LEU A 317 17.58 21.17 4.84
C LEU A 317 18.96 21.45 4.25
N THR A 318 19.48 22.69 4.34
CA THR A 318 20.72 23.12 3.67
C THR A 318 21.97 22.30 4.00
N SER A 319 21.99 21.64 5.16
CA SER A 319 23.12 20.83 5.64
C SER A 319 23.07 19.36 5.20
N PHE A 320 22.02 18.96 4.48
CA PHE A 320 21.85 17.60 4.00
C PHE A 320 22.39 17.48 2.56
N TYR A 321 23.08 16.38 2.26
CA TYR A 321 23.59 16.12 0.91
C TYR A 321 22.47 16.06 -0.14
N THR A 322 21.34 15.43 0.21
CA THR A 322 20.20 15.24 -0.71
C THR A 322 19.23 16.43 -0.77
N LYS A 323 19.59 17.60 -0.22
CA LYS A 323 18.74 18.80 -0.18
C LYS A 323 18.16 19.27 -1.52
N ASN A 324 18.87 18.96 -2.62
CA ASN A 324 18.48 19.27 -3.98
C ASN A 324 18.21 18.02 -4.83
N THR A 325 17.88 16.90 -4.20
CA THR A 325 17.63 15.64 -4.90
C THR A 325 16.15 15.42 -5.13
N GLN A 326 15.77 15.20 -6.38
CA GLN A 326 14.41 14.79 -6.74
C GLN A 326 14.42 13.31 -7.14
N TYR A 327 13.46 12.56 -6.61
CA TYR A 327 13.29 11.14 -6.87
C TYR A 327 12.05 10.90 -7.73
N ILE A 328 12.14 10.00 -8.70
CA ILE A 328 10.99 9.47 -9.43
C ILE A 328 10.85 7.99 -9.10
N TYR A 329 9.69 7.62 -8.58
CA TYR A 329 9.24 6.24 -8.49
C TYR A 329 8.14 6.01 -9.51
N LEU A 330 8.28 4.94 -10.30
CA LEU A 330 7.34 4.56 -11.34
C LEU A 330 6.95 3.09 -11.14
N GLN A 331 5.70 2.88 -10.76
CA GLN A 331 5.05 1.58 -10.70
C GLN A 331 4.39 1.28 -12.06
N ALA A 332 4.36 0.02 -12.45
CA ALA A 332 3.69 -0.46 -13.65
C ALA A 332 2.84 -1.70 -13.37
N ASN A 333 2.80 -2.63 -14.32
CA ASN A 333 1.95 -3.82 -14.27
C ASN A 333 2.15 -4.62 -12.98
N ARG A 334 1.06 -5.17 -12.44
CA ARG A 334 1.06 -6.05 -11.25
C ARG A 334 1.73 -5.48 -10.01
N GLN A 335 1.60 -4.15 -9.79
CA GLN A 335 2.21 -3.41 -8.67
C GLN A 335 3.74 -3.53 -8.56
N ARG A 336 4.42 -3.97 -9.63
CA ARG A 336 5.88 -3.97 -9.72
C ARG A 336 6.40 -2.65 -10.26
N SER A 337 7.69 -2.38 -10.06
CA SER A 337 8.36 -1.23 -10.66
C SER A 337 8.37 -1.29 -12.19
N TYR A 338 8.56 -0.13 -12.81
CA TYR A 338 8.62 0.01 -14.25
C TYR A 338 9.68 -0.90 -14.88
N ASN A 339 9.27 -1.63 -15.92
CA ASN A 339 10.10 -2.60 -16.63
C ASN A 339 10.58 -3.80 -15.78
N PHE A 340 9.93 -4.12 -14.65
CA PHE A 340 10.26 -5.32 -13.86
C PHE A 340 10.22 -6.61 -14.70
N TYR A 341 9.22 -6.73 -15.58
CA TYR A 341 9.03 -7.86 -16.50
C TYR A 341 9.71 -7.68 -17.87
N GLU A 342 10.58 -6.68 -18.03
CA GLU A 342 11.29 -6.39 -19.29
C GLU A 342 10.39 -6.05 -20.49
N ASN A 343 9.09 -5.77 -20.28
CA ASN A 343 8.10 -5.50 -21.33
C ASN A 343 8.09 -4.04 -21.81
N TYR A 344 8.85 -3.15 -21.19
CA TYR A 344 8.91 -1.72 -21.51
C TYR A 344 10.19 -1.30 -22.25
N LYS A 345 10.98 -2.23 -22.75
CA LYS A 345 12.08 -1.93 -23.67
C LYS A 345 11.54 -1.21 -24.92
N TYR A 346 12.35 -0.34 -25.50
CA TYR A 346 12.04 0.33 -26.76
C TYR A 346 11.88 -0.69 -27.89
N SER A 347 12.83 -1.62 -27.98
CA SER A 347 12.80 -2.77 -28.89
C SER A 347 13.67 -3.91 -28.34
N GLU A 348 13.68 -5.07 -29.00
CA GLU A 348 14.52 -6.21 -28.59
C GLU A 348 16.02 -5.85 -28.53
N ASP A 349 16.48 -5.00 -29.45
CA ASP A 349 17.88 -4.57 -29.53
C ASP A 349 18.17 -3.27 -28.76
N ASN A 350 17.15 -2.62 -28.19
CA ASN A 350 17.29 -1.37 -27.46
C ASN A 350 16.63 -1.47 -26.08
N ALA A 351 17.47 -1.66 -25.06
CA ALA A 351 17.05 -1.78 -23.68
C ALA A 351 16.55 -0.47 -23.05
N ASN A 352 16.74 0.69 -23.70
CA ASN A 352 16.21 1.95 -23.20
C ASN A 352 14.69 1.89 -23.09
N ASN A 353 14.14 2.58 -22.10
CA ASN A 353 12.72 2.52 -21.77
C ASN A 353 12.14 3.86 -21.34
N ILE A 354 12.94 4.93 -21.34
CA ILE A 354 12.48 6.28 -20.99
C ILE A 354 13.29 7.32 -21.77
N LYS A 355 12.63 8.42 -22.17
CA LYS A 355 13.32 9.67 -22.53
C LYS A 355 13.13 10.64 -21.37
N ILE A 356 14.22 11.25 -20.88
CA ILE A 356 14.18 12.19 -19.75
C ILE A 356 14.98 13.45 -20.06
N GLY A 357 14.43 14.61 -19.70
CA GLY A 357 15.06 15.90 -19.94
C GLY A 357 14.51 17.02 -19.06
N THR A 358 15.11 18.19 -19.16
CA THR A 358 14.73 19.40 -18.40
C THR A 358 14.04 20.46 -19.26
N THR A 359 13.89 20.18 -20.55
CA THR A 359 13.11 21.00 -21.49
C THR A 359 12.17 20.10 -22.29
N LEU A 360 11.07 20.68 -22.78
CA LEU A 360 10.02 19.95 -23.51
C LEU A 360 10.53 19.21 -24.76
N ALA A 361 11.59 19.71 -25.40
CA ALA A 361 12.10 19.22 -26.67
C ALA A 361 13.36 18.33 -26.58
N ASN A 362 14.03 18.26 -25.42
CA ASN A 362 15.37 17.67 -25.30
C ASN A 362 15.40 16.46 -24.34
N GLY A 363 14.52 15.47 -24.56
CA GLY A 363 14.58 14.21 -23.82
C GLY A 363 15.74 13.34 -24.30
N THR A 364 16.60 12.90 -23.39
CA THR A 364 17.65 11.90 -23.67
C THR A 364 17.12 10.51 -23.40
N GLU A 365 17.29 9.61 -24.36
CA GLU A 365 16.90 8.21 -24.23
C GLU A 365 17.84 7.45 -23.28
N THR A 366 17.28 6.69 -22.34
CA THR A 366 18.02 5.95 -21.31
C THR A 366 17.17 4.83 -20.70
N THR A 367 17.76 4.11 -19.74
CA THR A 367 17.08 3.16 -18.87
C THR A 367 16.63 3.84 -17.57
N PHE A 368 15.38 3.61 -17.17
CA PHE A 368 14.83 4.06 -15.91
C PHE A 368 15.58 3.44 -14.71
N GLY A 369 15.63 4.20 -13.61
CA GLY A 369 16.34 3.82 -12.39
C GLY A 369 17.70 4.50 -12.25
N HIS A 370 18.35 4.27 -11.10
CA HIS A 370 19.66 4.82 -10.77
C HIS A 370 20.53 3.68 -10.24
N ALA A 371 21.69 3.46 -10.87
CA ALA A 371 22.56 2.31 -10.59
C ALA A 371 21.77 0.97 -10.54
N SER A 372 20.87 0.74 -11.51
CA SER A 372 20.04 -0.47 -11.59
C SER A 372 19.03 -0.69 -10.44
N TRP A 373 18.75 0.33 -9.63
CA TRP A 373 17.66 0.35 -8.64
C TRP A 373 16.42 1.05 -9.21
N PRO A 374 15.19 0.62 -8.85
CA PRO A 374 13.93 1.11 -9.42
C PRO A 374 13.49 2.51 -8.91
N ILE A 375 14.45 3.39 -8.64
CA ILE A 375 14.24 4.79 -8.27
C ILE A 375 15.16 5.63 -9.13
N HIS A 376 14.62 6.61 -9.86
CA HIS A 376 15.42 7.49 -10.69
C HIS A 376 15.73 8.79 -9.96
N LYS A 377 17.00 9.21 -10.01
CA LYS A 377 17.49 10.46 -9.42
C LYS A 377 17.59 11.52 -10.51
N VAL A 378 16.93 12.66 -10.32
CA VAL A 378 16.93 13.76 -11.29
C VAL A 378 17.98 14.81 -10.92
N ALA A 379 18.56 15.46 -11.93
CA ALA A 379 19.44 16.61 -11.73
C ALA A 379 18.66 17.81 -11.15
N ASN A 380 19.36 18.69 -10.42
CA ASN A 380 18.80 19.90 -9.83
C ASN A 380 18.19 20.83 -10.91
N ASN A 381 16.90 20.64 -11.19
CA ASN A 381 16.17 21.39 -12.19
C ASN A 381 14.71 21.56 -11.77
N GLU A 382 14.16 22.75 -11.95
CA GLU A 382 12.78 23.07 -11.60
C GLU A 382 11.79 22.25 -12.43
N ASN A 383 12.12 21.96 -13.68
CA ASN A 383 11.24 21.24 -14.58
C ASN A 383 11.86 19.90 -14.99
N LEU A 384 10.99 18.90 -15.07
CA LEU A 384 11.31 17.56 -15.54
C LEU A 384 10.32 17.18 -16.62
N TYR A 385 10.82 16.61 -17.70
CA TYR A 385 10.02 16.11 -18.81
C TYR A 385 10.41 14.66 -19.07
N ILE A 386 9.41 13.78 -19.15
CA ILE A 386 9.59 12.35 -19.43
C ILE A 386 8.72 11.90 -20.61
N GLN A 387 9.20 10.91 -21.36
CA GLN A 387 8.37 10.09 -22.25
C GLN A 387 8.61 8.62 -21.90
N LEU A 388 7.54 7.86 -21.76
CA LEU A 388 7.57 6.45 -21.39
C LEU A 388 7.30 5.59 -22.63
N THR A 389 7.81 4.36 -22.67
CA THR A 389 7.52 3.49 -23.81
C THR A 389 6.08 3.01 -23.80
N THR A 390 5.48 2.91 -24.98
CA THR A 390 4.09 2.47 -25.19
C THR A 390 3.98 1.62 -26.45
N ASP A 391 2.94 0.80 -26.54
CA ASP A 391 2.49 0.12 -27.76
C ASP A 391 1.28 0.84 -28.39
N ASN A 392 0.98 2.05 -27.89
CA ASN A 392 -0.13 2.89 -28.29
C ASN A 392 -1.51 2.22 -28.08
N TYR A 393 -1.64 1.32 -27.09
CA TYR A 393 -2.94 0.74 -26.74
C TYR A 393 -3.90 1.81 -26.20
N SER A 394 -5.18 1.73 -26.58
CA SER A 394 -6.18 2.79 -26.34
C SER A 394 -6.52 3.04 -24.87
N GLU A 395 -6.19 2.10 -23.99
CA GLU A 395 -6.44 2.18 -22.55
C GLU A 395 -5.19 2.61 -21.76
N ALA A 396 -4.11 3.02 -22.46
CA ALA A 396 -2.89 3.50 -21.82
C ALA A 396 -3.19 4.66 -20.87
N THR A 397 -2.74 4.53 -19.63
CA THR A 397 -3.02 5.49 -18.57
C THR A 397 -1.81 5.68 -17.68
N LEU A 398 -1.54 6.94 -17.34
CA LEU A 398 -0.63 7.34 -16.28
C LEU A 398 -1.41 8.04 -15.17
N TYR A 399 -1.13 7.69 -13.93
CA TYR A 399 -1.66 8.35 -12.74
C TYR A 399 -0.53 8.91 -11.86
N VAL A 400 -0.64 10.19 -11.49
CA VAL A 400 0.29 10.84 -10.56
C VAL A 400 -0.23 10.75 -9.13
N LYS A 401 0.25 9.76 -8.38
CA LYS A 401 -0.06 9.58 -6.95
C LYS A 401 0.53 10.71 -6.11
N LEU A 402 1.74 11.17 -6.43
CA LEU A 402 2.40 12.28 -5.74
C LEU A 402 3.29 13.04 -6.73
N GLY A 403 3.21 14.38 -6.72
CA GLY A 403 3.97 15.25 -7.63
C GLY A 403 3.12 16.41 -8.16
N ASN A 404 3.77 17.43 -8.71
CA ASN A 404 3.11 18.57 -9.35
C ASN A 404 3.21 18.41 -10.88
N LEU A 405 2.11 17.97 -11.48
CA LEU A 405 2.00 17.65 -12.90
C LEU A 405 1.68 18.90 -13.72
N GLN A 406 2.47 19.16 -14.76
CA GLN A 406 2.30 20.30 -15.68
C GLN A 406 1.53 19.92 -16.95
N THR A 407 1.63 18.66 -17.39
CA THR A 407 0.91 18.16 -18.57
C THR A 407 -0.59 18.21 -18.34
N SER A 408 -1.35 18.54 -19.38
CA SER A 408 -2.83 18.52 -19.32
C SER A 408 -3.33 17.17 -18.83
N HIS A 409 -4.15 17.21 -17.78
CA HIS A 409 -4.56 16.01 -17.07
C HIS A 409 -5.97 16.14 -16.52
N GLU A 410 -6.55 15.01 -16.15
CA GLU A 410 -7.88 14.90 -15.58
C GLU A 410 -7.73 14.29 -14.19
N ASN A 411 -7.71 15.10 -13.12
CA ASN A 411 -7.48 14.60 -11.75
C ASN A 411 -6.20 13.73 -11.63
N ASN A 412 -5.06 14.24 -12.12
CA ASN A 412 -3.78 13.52 -12.18
C ASN A 412 -3.73 12.29 -13.10
N PHE A 413 -4.81 11.98 -13.83
CA PHE A 413 -4.78 11.01 -14.92
C PHE A 413 -4.34 11.68 -16.22
N VAL A 414 -3.30 11.12 -16.86
CA VAL A 414 -2.84 11.48 -18.21
C VAL A 414 -3.15 10.29 -19.12
N ARG A 415 -3.96 10.51 -20.15
CA ARG A 415 -4.50 9.44 -21.02
C ARG A 415 -4.88 9.99 -22.39
N ASN A 416 -5.22 9.09 -23.32
CA ASN A 416 -5.70 9.45 -24.68
C ASN A 416 -4.76 10.48 -25.34
N THR A 417 -5.30 11.54 -25.93
CA THR A 417 -4.54 12.60 -26.61
C THR A 417 -3.65 13.44 -25.70
N ASN A 418 -3.68 13.25 -24.37
CA ASN A 418 -2.72 13.88 -23.46
C ASN A 418 -1.51 12.97 -23.17
N LEU A 419 -1.61 11.67 -23.48
CA LEU A 419 -0.56 10.68 -23.24
C LEU A 419 -0.01 10.10 -24.55
N LEU A 420 -0.89 9.76 -25.49
CA LEU A 420 -0.59 9.07 -26.74
C LEU A 420 -0.59 10.06 -27.89
N HIS A 421 0.32 9.87 -28.84
CA HIS A 421 0.38 10.72 -30.03
C HIS A 421 -0.86 10.51 -30.92
N PRO A 422 -1.50 11.58 -31.43
CA PRO A 422 -2.48 11.42 -32.49
C PRO A 422 -1.80 10.91 -33.78
N ALA A 423 -2.61 10.44 -34.73
CA ALA A 423 -2.10 10.19 -36.08
C ALA A 423 -1.54 11.50 -36.66
N SER A 424 -0.33 11.47 -37.23
CA SER A 424 0.26 12.68 -37.82
C SER A 424 -0.58 13.15 -39.01
N GLU A 425 -1.06 14.39 -38.97
CA GLU A 425 -1.71 15.04 -40.12
C GLU A 425 -0.68 15.58 -41.13
N ASP A 426 0.58 15.71 -40.73
CA ASP A 426 1.69 16.20 -41.55
C ASP A 426 2.69 15.06 -41.82
N PRO A 427 2.83 14.59 -43.08
CA PRO A 427 3.75 13.52 -43.44
C PRO A 427 5.23 13.91 -43.30
N SER A 428 5.56 15.19 -43.08
CA SER A 428 6.93 15.66 -42.84
C SER A 428 7.37 15.54 -41.36
N ILE A 429 6.43 15.33 -40.43
CA ILE A 429 6.72 15.14 -39.01
C ILE A 429 6.84 13.64 -38.71
N THR A 430 8.04 13.19 -38.35
CA THR A 430 8.25 11.82 -37.87
C THR A 430 7.94 11.76 -36.37
N ILE A 431 6.83 11.12 -36.02
CA ILE A 431 6.44 10.84 -34.64
C ILE A 431 6.94 9.45 -34.24
N ASP A 432 7.64 9.36 -33.11
CA ASP A 432 8.06 8.09 -32.53
C ASP A 432 6.94 7.51 -31.67
N TYR A 433 6.08 6.68 -32.27
CA TYR A 433 4.93 6.06 -31.62
C TYR A 433 5.30 5.03 -30.54
N ASN A 434 6.58 4.67 -30.41
CA ASN A 434 7.05 3.81 -29.31
C ASN A 434 7.15 4.57 -27.98
N TYR A 435 7.05 5.90 -27.99
CA TYR A 435 7.04 6.74 -26.80
C TYR A 435 5.73 7.51 -26.68
N THR A 436 5.32 7.78 -25.44
CA THR A 436 4.24 8.71 -25.14
C THR A 436 4.56 10.13 -25.62
N GLN A 437 3.56 11.00 -25.63
CA GLN A 437 3.78 12.43 -25.56
C GLN A 437 4.57 12.80 -24.30
N THR A 438 5.19 13.98 -24.33
CA THR A 438 6.00 14.48 -23.21
C THR A 438 5.14 14.81 -21.99
N ILE A 439 5.47 14.18 -20.87
CA ILE A 439 4.86 14.39 -19.56
C ILE A 439 5.77 15.29 -18.73
N GLY A 440 5.28 16.47 -18.33
CA GLY A 440 6.03 17.48 -17.59
C GLY A 440 5.66 17.55 -16.11
N PHE A 441 6.66 17.75 -15.26
CA PHE A 441 6.53 17.96 -13.82
C PHE A 441 7.29 19.23 -13.40
N GLN A 442 6.81 19.87 -12.34
CA GLN A 442 7.47 21.01 -11.72
C GLN A 442 7.83 20.69 -10.26
N PHE A 443 8.99 21.15 -9.81
CA PHE A 443 9.46 21.00 -8.45
C PHE A 443 9.50 22.34 -7.72
N GLU A 444 9.35 22.28 -6.39
CA GLU A 444 9.45 23.46 -5.54
C GLU A 444 10.88 23.95 -5.44
N LYS A 445 11.08 25.28 -5.39
CA LYS A 445 12.40 25.90 -5.30
C LYS A 445 12.49 26.96 -4.22
N SER A 446 13.72 27.19 -3.75
CA SER A 446 14.13 28.34 -2.94
C SER A 446 15.27 29.05 -3.70
N GLY A 447 15.00 30.27 -4.18
CA GLY A 447 15.90 30.96 -5.10
C GLY A 447 16.11 30.17 -6.40
N THR A 448 17.35 29.73 -6.64
CA THR A 448 17.75 28.93 -7.82
C THR A 448 17.85 27.43 -7.52
N GLU A 449 17.71 27.03 -6.25
CA GLU A 449 17.89 25.65 -5.81
C GLU A 449 16.54 24.95 -5.68
N VAL A 450 16.43 23.76 -6.25
CA VAL A 450 15.24 22.93 -6.12
C VAL A 450 15.25 22.24 -4.76
N ILE A 451 14.11 22.21 -4.10
CA ILE A 451 13.94 21.54 -2.81
C ILE A 451 13.77 20.04 -3.06
N ALA A 452 14.42 19.23 -2.23
CA ALA A 452 14.31 17.78 -2.30
C ALA A 452 12.84 17.32 -2.34
N SER A 453 12.51 16.35 -3.18
CA SER A 453 11.12 15.92 -3.33
C SER A 453 11.05 14.55 -4.00
N ILE A 454 9.85 13.99 -4.05
CA ILE A 454 9.57 12.71 -4.68
C ILE A 454 8.31 12.82 -5.56
N VAL A 455 8.37 12.19 -6.72
CA VAL A 455 7.23 11.97 -7.62
C VAL A 455 6.93 10.47 -7.63
N GLN A 456 5.67 10.10 -7.39
CA GLN A 456 5.20 8.72 -7.45
C GLN A 456 4.16 8.59 -8.56
N LEU A 457 4.44 7.69 -9.50
CA LEU A 457 3.67 7.47 -10.72
C LEU A 457 3.22 6.02 -10.78
N ILE A 458 2.05 5.80 -11.37
CA ILE A 458 1.58 4.48 -11.81
C ILE A 458 1.32 4.59 -13.30
N TYR A 459 1.88 3.67 -14.07
CA TYR A 459 1.80 3.71 -15.52
C TYR A 459 1.52 2.34 -16.13
N GLU A 460 0.44 2.27 -16.90
CA GLU A 460 0.13 1.14 -17.74
C GLU A 460 0.15 1.65 -19.18
N GLY A 461 1.23 1.29 -19.89
CA GLY A 461 1.57 1.84 -21.21
C GLY A 461 1.71 0.82 -22.32
N LYS A 462 1.89 -0.45 -21.95
CA LYS A 462 1.98 -1.59 -22.84
C LYS A 462 1.15 -2.74 -22.30
N GLN A 463 0.54 -3.51 -23.19
CA GLN A 463 -0.17 -4.73 -22.82
C GLN A 463 0.82 -5.80 -22.36
N LEU A 464 0.52 -6.44 -21.23
CA LEU A 464 1.32 -7.53 -20.69
C LEU A 464 0.77 -8.87 -21.15
N THR A 465 1.66 -9.76 -21.61
CA THR A 465 1.31 -11.12 -22.02
C THR A 465 1.74 -12.15 -20.99
N VAL A 466 1.02 -13.26 -20.92
CA VAL A 466 1.29 -14.39 -20.03
C VAL A 466 1.05 -15.71 -20.77
N SER A 467 1.84 -16.73 -20.46
CA SER A 467 1.65 -18.08 -21.00
C SER A 467 0.90 -18.99 -20.03
N GLU A 468 0.13 -19.93 -20.58
CA GLU A 468 -0.44 -21.05 -19.83
C GLU A 468 0.63 -21.93 -19.18
N TYR A 469 0.36 -22.45 -17.97
CA TYR A 469 1.16 -23.52 -17.40
C TYR A 469 0.78 -24.85 -18.03
N ILE A 470 1.75 -25.49 -18.67
CA ILE A 470 1.64 -26.87 -19.12
C ILE A 470 2.62 -27.71 -18.31
N ALA A 471 2.11 -28.75 -17.67
CA ALA A 471 2.95 -29.73 -16.98
C ALA A 471 3.88 -30.42 -18.00
N PRO A 472 5.17 -30.65 -17.67
CA PRO A 472 6.06 -31.39 -18.55
C PRO A 472 5.46 -32.75 -18.91
N PRO A 473 5.54 -33.18 -20.19
CA PRO A 473 5.03 -34.49 -20.57
C PRO A 473 5.75 -35.60 -19.79
N ILE A 474 4.98 -36.62 -19.38
CA ILE A 474 5.51 -37.78 -18.64
C ILE A 474 6.50 -38.57 -19.51
N ASP A 475 6.27 -38.61 -20.82
CA ASP A 475 7.21 -39.17 -21.80
C ASP A 475 8.16 -38.09 -22.31
N THR A 476 9.45 -38.26 -22.05
CA THR A 476 10.50 -37.34 -22.51
C THR A 476 10.67 -37.28 -24.03
N ASN A 477 10.04 -38.20 -24.77
CA ASN A 477 10.04 -38.23 -26.24
C ASN A 477 8.77 -37.66 -26.87
N ALA A 478 7.78 -37.22 -26.08
CA ALA A 478 6.58 -36.59 -26.61
C ALA A 478 6.91 -35.21 -27.20
N ASP A 479 6.19 -34.84 -28.27
CA ASP A 479 6.32 -33.51 -28.87
C ASP A 479 6.02 -32.42 -27.81
N PRO A 480 6.82 -31.34 -27.76
CA PRO A 480 6.61 -30.26 -26.81
C PRO A 480 5.28 -29.55 -27.10
N ILE A 481 4.41 -29.50 -26.10
CA ILE A 481 3.14 -28.79 -26.20
C ILE A 481 3.44 -27.28 -26.14
N VAL A 482 2.98 -26.54 -27.15
CA VAL A 482 3.16 -25.08 -27.22
C VAL A 482 2.13 -24.41 -26.31
N PRO A 483 2.55 -23.61 -25.31
CA PRO A 483 1.62 -22.93 -24.41
C PRO A 483 0.85 -21.82 -25.13
N SER A 484 -0.42 -21.72 -24.80
CA SER A 484 -1.26 -20.58 -25.19
C SER A 484 -0.69 -19.29 -24.58
N ILE A 485 -0.69 -18.20 -25.36
CA ILE A 485 -0.31 -16.85 -24.89
C ILE A 485 -1.56 -15.99 -24.79
N PHE A 486 -1.73 -15.34 -23.65
CA PHE A 486 -2.87 -14.48 -23.34
C PHE A 486 -2.42 -13.06 -23.06
N TYR A 487 -3.22 -12.09 -23.47
CA TYR A 487 -3.12 -10.71 -22.98
C TYR A 487 -3.88 -10.57 -21.67
N LEU A 488 -3.28 -9.90 -20.69
CA LEU A 488 -3.97 -9.63 -19.44
C LEU A 488 -5.07 -8.58 -19.65
N LYS A 489 -6.30 -8.98 -19.29
CA LYS A 489 -7.43 -8.05 -19.19
C LYS A 489 -7.31 -7.28 -17.89
N ASP A 490 -7.94 -6.11 -17.84
CA ASP A 490 -8.04 -5.30 -16.62
C ASP A 490 -8.47 -6.14 -15.40
N ILE A 491 -9.48 -6.99 -15.55
CA ILE A 491 -10.02 -7.82 -14.46
C ILE A 491 -9.10 -8.97 -14.01
N ASP A 492 -8.14 -9.39 -14.84
CA ASP A 492 -7.25 -10.54 -14.58
C ASP A 492 -6.11 -10.22 -13.58
N ASP A 493 -6.00 -8.97 -13.14
CA ASP A 493 -4.91 -8.51 -12.29
C ASP A 493 -5.38 -7.65 -11.08
N ILE A 494 -6.68 -7.64 -10.79
CA ILE A 494 -7.24 -6.80 -9.71
C ILE A 494 -7.17 -7.54 -8.38
N PHE A 495 -7.83 -8.69 -8.30
CA PHE A 495 -8.05 -9.37 -7.02
C PHE A 495 -6.82 -10.20 -6.61
N GLY A 496 -5.96 -9.60 -5.78
CA GLY A 496 -4.83 -10.23 -5.10
C GLY A 496 -5.17 -10.76 -3.70
N LEU A 497 -4.17 -10.83 -2.81
CA LEU A 497 -4.31 -11.23 -1.39
C LEU A 497 -4.74 -12.68 -1.11
N LEU A 498 -4.56 -13.57 -2.10
CA LEU A 498 -4.98 -14.97 -2.03
C LEU A 498 -4.26 -15.78 -0.93
N ASN A 499 -3.01 -15.42 -0.64
CA ASN A 499 -2.18 -16.01 0.42
C ASN A 499 -1.84 -15.02 1.55
N ALA A 500 -2.48 -13.85 1.57
CA ALA A 500 -2.27 -12.85 2.60
C ALA A 500 -2.98 -13.24 3.91
N LYS A 501 -2.25 -13.15 5.02
CA LYS A 501 -2.72 -13.37 6.39
C LYS A 501 -2.70 -12.05 7.17
N SER A 502 -3.76 -11.78 7.91
CA SER A 502 -3.87 -10.56 8.72
C SER A 502 -2.91 -10.58 9.90
N PHE A 503 -2.35 -9.43 10.27
CA PHE A 503 -1.69 -9.25 11.57
C PHE A 503 -2.68 -9.00 12.71
N ILE A 504 -3.90 -8.56 12.38
CA ILE A 504 -4.96 -8.31 13.36
C ILE A 504 -5.43 -9.67 13.89
N ALA A 505 -5.07 -9.97 15.12
CA ALA A 505 -5.55 -11.17 15.80
C ALA A 505 -7.05 -11.06 16.09
N THR A 506 -7.75 -12.18 15.98
CA THR A 506 -9.21 -12.30 16.23
C THR A 506 -9.45 -12.89 17.61
N LYS A 507 -10.46 -12.42 18.33
CA LYS A 507 -10.76 -12.82 19.72
C LYS A 507 -11.50 -14.15 19.82
N ASN A 508 -12.24 -14.52 18.79
CA ASN A 508 -13.01 -15.75 18.71
C ASN A 508 -13.30 -16.11 17.24
N GLU A 509 -13.90 -17.27 17.01
CA GLU A 509 -14.19 -17.82 15.68
C GLU A 509 -15.21 -17.01 14.88
N ASN A 510 -16.07 -16.22 15.56
CA ASN A 510 -17.05 -15.34 14.93
C ASN A 510 -16.46 -13.97 14.54
N GLU A 511 -15.20 -13.71 14.92
CA GLU A 511 -14.50 -12.50 14.55
C GLU A 511 -13.61 -12.80 13.34
N LEU A 512 -14.05 -12.40 12.14
CA LEU A 512 -13.34 -12.71 10.90
C LEU A 512 -12.48 -11.54 10.43
N PRO A 513 -11.25 -11.80 9.96
CA PRO A 513 -10.32 -10.74 9.58
C PRO A 513 -10.66 -10.16 8.20
N SER A 514 -10.36 -8.87 8.04
CA SER A 514 -10.22 -8.24 6.72
C SER A 514 -8.80 -7.76 6.50
N VAL A 515 -8.36 -7.80 5.23
CA VAL A 515 -7.02 -7.38 4.82
C VAL A 515 -7.15 -6.34 3.72
N ILE A 516 -6.34 -5.28 3.78
CA ILE A 516 -6.27 -4.23 2.76
C ILE A 516 -4.85 -4.16 2.20
N GLU A 517 -4.75 -4.14 0.88
CA GLU A 517 -3.54 -3.77 0.15
C GLU A 517 -3.51 -2.26 -0.10
N GLU A 518 -2.50 -1.59 0.44
CA GLU A 518 -2.39 -0.13 0.37
C GLU A 518 -1.74 0.36 -0.94
N GLU A 519 -1.09 -0.54 -1.67
CA GLU A 519 -0.51 -0.26 -2.98
C GLU A 519 -1.62 -0.13 -4.04
N LEU A 520 -1.61 0.99 -4.76
CA LEU A 520 -2.68 1.32 -5.70
C LEU A 520 -2.54 0.53 -7.00
N GLN A 521 -3.67 0.22 -7.61
CA GLN A 521 -3.77 -0.32 -8.97
C GLN A 521 -4.64 0.60 -9.84
N LEU A 522 -4.41 0.57 -11.15
CA LEU A 522 -5.30 1.21 -12.11
C LEU A 522 -6.33 0.19 -12.57
N ILE A 523 -7.59 0.62 -12.62
CA ILE A 523 -8.68 -0.22 -13.13
C ILE A 523 -9.57 0.56 -14.08
N HIS A 524 -10.13 -0.17 -15.03
CA HIS A 524 -10.95 0.35 -16.10
C HIS A 524 -12.42 -0.04 -15.90
N PHE A 525 -13.31 0.92 -16.09
CA PHE A 525 -14.76 0.74 -15.95
C PHE A 525 -15.49 1.07 -17.26
N PRO A 526 -16.33 0.15 -17.77
CA PRO A 526 -17.11 0.41 -18.98
C PRO A 526 -18.27 1.37 -18.71
N ASN A 527 -18.30 2.52 -19.38
CA ASN A 527 -19.34 3.52 -19.18
C ASN A 527 -20.48 3.44 -20.21
N ALA A 528 -21.56 4.20 -19.98
CA ALA A 528 -22.77 4.18 -20.82
C ALA A 528 -22.54 4.66 -22.27
N LEU A 529 -21.45 5.39 -22.52
CA LEU A 529 -21.07 5.90 -23.85
C LEU A 529 -20.14 4.94 -24.61
N LYS A 530 -19.95 3.70 -24.12
CA LYS A 530 -18.96 2.74 -24.63
C LYS A 530 -17.53 3.28 -24.60
N LYS A 531 -17.25 4.21 -23.67
CA LYS A 531 -15.90 4.65 -23.33
C LYS A 531 -15.49 4.02 -22.01
N THR A 532 -14.20 4.12 -21.71
CA THR A 532 -13.62 3.58 -20.49
C THR A 532 -13.34 4.70 -19.50
N ASP A 533 -13.90 4.57 -18.29
CA ASP A 533 -13.53 5.36 -17.12
C ASP A 533 -12.33 4.67 -16.47
N VAL A 534 -11.45 5.43 -15.82
CA VAL A 534 -10.26 4.87 -15.15
C VAL A 534 -10.21 5.33 -13.70
N ALA A 535 -9.85 4.43 -12.81
CA ALA A 535 -9.73 4.69 -11.39
C ALA A 535 -8.43 4.16 -10.82
N ALA A 536 -7.94 4.84 -9.78
CA ALA A 536 -6.93 4.33 -8.88
C ALA A 536 -7.65 3.72 -7.67
N VAL A 537 -7.36 2.45 -7.39
CA VAL A 537 -8.03 1.69 -6.32
C VAL A 537 -7.05 0.95 -5.44
N LYS A 538 -7.51 0.62 -4.24
CA LYS A 538 -6.92 -0.40 -3.36
C LYS A 538 -7.76 -1.67 -3.44
N VAL A 539 -7.24 -2.78 -2.92
CA VAL A 539 -7.96 -4.05 -2.85
C VAL A 539 -8.16 -4.46 -1.39
N LYS A 540 -9.36 -4.91 -1.06
CA LYS A 540 -9.71 -5.44 0.26
C LYS A 540 -10.24 -6.86 0.13
N LYS A 541 -9.76 -7.75 0.99
CA LYS A 541 -10.30 -9.10 1.21
C LYS A 541 -11.05 -9.13 2.53
N ILE A 542 -12.25 -9.69 2.52
CA ILE A 542 -13.13 -9.88 3.68
C ILE A 542 -13.53 -11.35 3.74
N GLU A 543 -13.46 -11.93 4.94
CA GLU A 543 -14.06 -13.22 5.22
C GLU A 543 -15.36 -13.01 6.01
N ASP A 544 -16.42 -13.72 5.63
CA ASP A 544 -17.72 -13.66 6.29
C ASP A 544 -18.46 -15.01 6.19
N PHE A 545 -19.64 -15.13 6.81
CA PHE A 545 -20.49 -16.31 6.67
C PHE A 545 -21.97 -15.96 6.58
N ILE A 546 -22.76 -16.83 5.94
CA ILE A 546 -24.22 -16.84 5.98
C ILE A 546 -24.65 -18.05 6.81
N LYS A 547 -25.45 -17.84 7.85
CA LYS A 547 -26.09 -18.90 8.61
C LYS A 547 -27.25 -19.48 7.80
N ILE A 548 -27.17 -20.77 7.50
CA ILE A 548 -28.19 -21.50 6.74
C ILE A 548 -29.24 -22.05 7.71
N ASP A 549 -28.79 -22.72 8.76
CA ASP A 549 -29.60 -23.26 9.85
C ASP A 549 -28.82 -23.26 11.19
N GLU A 550 -29.28 -23.98 12.21
CA GLU A 550 -28.62 -24.04 13.52
C GLU A 550 -27.24 -24.70 13.48
N ASP A 551 -27.02 -25.64 12.55
CA ASP A 551 -25.85 -26.52 12.49
C ASP A 551 -24.93 -26.24 11.29
N SER A 552 -25.34 -25.37 10.36
CA SER A 552 -24.60 -25.11 9.12
C SER A 552 -24.49 -23.63 8.75
N ASP A 553 -23.28 -23.27 8.30
CA ASP A 553 -22.90 -21.97 7.78
C ASP A 553 -22.25 -22.08 6.40
N LEU A 554 -22.53 -21.10 5.53
CA LEU A 554 -21.80 -20.89 4.30
C LEU A 554 -20.71 -19.86 4.57
N GLN A 555 -19.46 -20.30 4.67
CA GLN A 555 -18.30 -19.41 4.75
C GLN A 555 -17.91 -18.87 3.38
N ARG A 556 -17.61 -17.58 3.32
CA ARG A 556 -17.37 -16.85 2.08
C ARG A 556 -16.14 -15.96 2.18
N VAL A 557 -15.58 -15.66 1.02
CA VAL A 557 -14.49 -14.71 0.84
C VAL A 557 -14.90 -13.72 -0.23
N THR A 558 -14.92 -12.44 0.16
CA THR A 558 -15.29 -11.32 -0.71
C THR A 558 -14.07 -10.44 -0.94
N PHE A 559 -13.76 -10.17 -2.20
CA PHE A 559 -12.79 -9.17 -2.61
C PHE A 559 -13.51 -7.94 -3.14
N GLU A 560 -13.11 -6.75 -2.71
CA GLU A 560 -13.65 -5.51 -3.25
C GLU A 560 -12.55 -4.50 -3.58
N THR A 561 -12.78 -3.68 -4.59
CA THR A 561 -11.95 -2.51 -4.87
C THR A 561 -12.39 -1.34 -4.00
N LEU A 562 -11.44 -0.63 -3.39
CA LEU A 562 -11.70 0.60 -2.65
C LEU A 562 -11.27 1.81 -3.48
N LEU A 563 -12.21 2.69 -3.79
CA LEU A 563 -11.96 3.84 -4.66
C LEU A 563 -11.12 4.93 -3.97
N VAL A 564 -9.99 5.30 -4.59
CA VAL A 564 -9.14 6.41 -4.14
C VAL A 564 -9.33 7.66 -5.01
N ASP A 565 -9.32 7.48 -6.33
CA ASP A 565 -9.55 8.53 -7.32
C ASP A 565 -10.14 7.92 -8.60
N ILE A 566 -11.02 8.66 -9.28
CA ILE A 566 -11.65 8.20 -10.52
C ILE A 566 -11.86 9.35 -11.48
N LYS A 567 -11.67 9.05 -12.76
CA LYS A 567 -12.10 9.92 -13.84
C LYS A 567 -13.19 9.25 -14.69
N GLN A 568 -14.38 9.86 -14.65
CA GLN A 568 -15.51 9.48 -15.48
C GLN A 568 -15.54 10.27 -16.80
N ASN A 569 -15.77 9.56 -17.90
CA ASN A 569 -16.01 10.06 -19.25
C ASN A 569 -17.52 10.28 -19.45
N GLN A 570 -18.07 11.40 -18.97
CA GLN A 570 -19.44 11.82 -19.28
C GLN A 570 -19.47 12.99 -20.28
N THR A 571 -20.61 13.21 -20.95
CA THR A 571 -20.83 14.32 -21.88
C THR A 571 -20.60 15.69 -21.23
N SER A 572 -20.23 16.69 -22.03
CA SER A 572 -19.77 18.05 -21.65
C SER A 572 -20.65 18.88 -20.70
N PHE A 573 -21.86 18.40 -20.36
CA PHE A 573 -22.81 19.11 -19.48
C PHE A 573 -22.86 18.57 -18.04
N SER A 574 -22.20 17.45 -17.72
CA SER A 574 -22.17 16.90 -16.35
C SER A 574 -20.82 16.26 -16.01
N ASN A 575 -19.84 17.07 -15.63
CA ASN A 575 -18.63 16.58 -14.98
C ASN A 575 -18.96 16.21 -13.52
N LYS A 576 -19.47 15.00 -13.26
CA LYS A 576 -19.39 14.42 -11.92
C LYS A 576 -18.05 13.66 -11.83
N SER A 577 -17.12 14.16 -11.04
CA SER A 577 -16.21 13.24 -10.33
C SER A 577 -16.94 12.84 -9.06
N SER A 578 -17.02 11.55 -8.73
CA SER A 578 -17.58 11.17 -7.43
C SER A 578 -16.69 11.78 -6.33
N THR A 579 -17.30 12.47 -5.37
CA THR A 579 -16.66 12.88 -4.11
C THR A 579 -16.50 11.70 -3.15
N ILE A 580 -17.01 10.52 -3.54
CA ILE A 580 -17.07 9.32 -2.74
C ILE A 580 -15.73 8.61 -2.87
N LYS A 581 -14.82 8.95 -1.97
CA LYS A 581 -13.63 8.14 -1.72
C LYS A 581 -14.01 7.09 -0.69
N ASP A 582 -13.64 5.84 -0.95
CA ASP A 582 -13.88 4.77 0.02
C ASP A 582 -12.87 4.94 1.17
N GLY A 583 -13.41 5.13 2.38
CA GLY A 583 -12.61 5.11 3.61
C GLY A 583 -12.74 3.74 4.26
N SER A 584 -11.68 2.93 4.22
CA SER A 584 -11.63 1.68 4.98
C SER A 584 -10.27 1.54 5.64
N THR A 585 -10.28 0.99 6.85
CA THR A 585 -9.11 0.43 7.52
C THR A 585 -9.24 -1.08 7.54
N ALA A 586 -8.12 -1.80 7.64
CA ALA A 586 -8.19 -3.22 7.97
C ALA A 586 -8.76 -3.35 9.39
N SER A 587 -9.61 -4.34 9.57
CA SER A 587 -10.29 -4.61 10.84
C SER A 587 -10.73 -6.05 10.88
N SER A 588 -11.11 -6.51 12.06
CA SER A 588 -11.99 -7.66 12.20
C SER A 588 -13.45 -7.22 12.12
N LEU A 589 -14.33 -8.13 11.70
CA LEU A 589 -15.78 -7.99 11.76
C LEU A 589 -16.29 -9.00 12.79
N ASN A 590 -17.07 -8.54 13.78
CA ASN A 590 -17.64 -9.39 14.81
C ASN A 590 -19.06 -9.80 14.40
N TYR A 591 -19.31 -11.11 14.38
CA TYR A 591 -20.57 -11.67 13.96
C TYR A 591 -21.37 -12.28 15.12
N ASP A 592 -22.67 -12.00 15.16
CA ASP A 592 -23.61 -12.56 16.13
C ASP A 592 -24.01 -13.99 15.71
N SER A 593 -23.71 -14.97 16.57
CA SER A 593 -24.10 -16.37 16.38
C SER A 593 -25.61 -16.62 16.19
N THR A 594 -26.47 -15.66 16.55
CA THR A 594 -27.93 -15.78 16.54
C THR A 594 -28.61 -15.16 15.32
N GLN A 595 -27.88 -14.42 14.48
CA GLN A 595 -28.44 -13.72 13.30
C GLN A 595 -27.57 -13.88 12.05
N ASN A 596 -28.16 -13.59 10.89
CA ASN A 596 -27.45 -13.61 9.63
C ASN A 596 -26.63 -12.32 9.45
N ASN A 597 -25.31 -12.41 9.67
CA ASN A 597 -24.40 -11.26 9.59
C ASN A 597 -23.58 -11.23 8.31
N PHE A 598 -24.22 -11.54 7.19
CA PHE A 598 -23.52 -11.54 5.91
C PHE A 598 -22.97 -10.15 5.57
N TYR A 599 -21.78 -10.11 4.97
CA TYR A 599 -21.17 -8.86 4.56
C TYR A 599 -22.07 -8.11 3.57
N THR A 600 -22.33 -6.84 3.89
CA THR A 600 -23.01 -5.89 3.00
C THR A 600 -22.00 -4.85 2.53
N VAL A 601 -22.09 -4.50 1.24
CA VAL A 601 -21.22 -3.46 0.68
C VAL A 601 -21.49 -2.14 1.39
N GLN A 602 -20.44 -1.40 1.68
CA GLN A 602 -20.58 -0.08 2.31
C GLN A 602 -21.33 0.87 1.38
N LYS A 603 -22.18 1.73 1.97
CA LYS A 603 -22.86 2.81 1.24
C LYS A 603 -21.84 3.66 0.47
N PRO A 604 -22.17 4.10 -0.76
CA PRO A 604 -23.50 4.16 -1.38
C PRO A 604 -23.90 2.91 -2.18
N TYR A 605 -23.12 1.82 -2.15
CA TYR A 605 -23.35 0.69 -3.03
C TYR A 605 -24.36 -0.32 -2.45
N LEU A 606 -25.15 -0.96 -3.31
CA LEU A 606 -26.18 -1.93 -2.94
C LEU A 606 -26.18 -3.12 -3.91
N TYR A 607 -26.40 -4.32 -3.37
CA TYR A 607 -26.64 -5.52 -4.17
C TYR A 607 -28.09 -5.61 -4.64
N TYR A 608 -28.26 -6.11 -5.86
CA TYR A 608 -29.52 -6.55 -6.43
C TYR A 608 -29.36 -7.99 -6.91
N THR A 609 -30.45 -8.75 -6.90
CA THR A 609 -30.44 -10.17 -7.25
C THR A 609 -31.39 -10.47 -8.41
N ASP A 610 -30.95 -11.24 -9.39
CA ASP A 610 -31.81 -11.80 -10.45
C ASP A 610 -31.63 -13.31 -10.51
N VAL A 611 -32.72 -14.07 -10.61
CA VAL A 611 -32.64 -15.53 -10.76
C VAL A 611 -32.64 -15.90 -12.24
N PHE A 612 -31.73 -16.79 -12.66
CA PHE A 612 -31.65 -17.29 -14.04
C PHE A 612 -31.08 -18.70 -14.11
N ASN A 613 -31.29 -19.38 -15.24
CA ASN A 613 -30.76 -20.73 -15.46
C ASN A 613 -29.51 -20.76 -16.36
N HIS A 614 -28.50 -21.52 -15.95
CA HIS A 614 -27.33 -21.89 -16.77
C HIS A 614 -27.17 -23.42 -16.79
N VAL A 615 -27.31 -24.04 -17.97
CA VAL A 615 -27.15 -25.50 -18.16
C VAL A 615 -27.92 -26.30 -17.09
N ASN A 616 -29.22 -25.99 -16.93
CA ASN A 616 -30.15 -26.59 -15.95
C ASN A 616 -29.85 -26.32 -14.47
N ASN A 617 -28.92 -25.43 -14.14
CA ASN A 617 -28.72 -24.95 -12.78
C ASN A 617 -29.36 -23.58 -12.60
N GLU A 618 -30.20 -23.45 -11.59
CA GLU A 618 -30.68 -22.15 -11.12
C GLU A 618 -29.52 -21.40 -10.44
N ILE A 619 -29.38 -20.12 -10.76
CA ILE A 619 -28.34 -19.23 -10.24
C ILE A 619 -29.02 -17.98 -9.70
N ILE A 620 -28.71 -17.63 -8.44
CA ILE A 620 -28.99 -16.31 -7.88
C ILE A 620 -27.90 -15.37 -8.36
N GLY A 621 -28.20 -14.61 -9.40
CA GLY A 621 -27.28 -13.65 -9.99
C GLY A 621 -27.20 -12.36 -9.20
N LEU A 622 -26.01 -11.76 -9.10
CA LEU A 622 -25.77 -10.51 -8.37
C LEU A 622 -25.48 -9.34 -9.32
N ARG A 623 -26.02 -8.17 -8.99
CA ARG A 623 -25.67 -6.87 -9.59
C ARG A 623 -25.30 -5.87 -8.50
N LEU A 624 -24.45 -4.91 -8.83
CA LEU A 624 -24.09 -3.78 -7.97
C LEU A 624 -24.57 -2.49 -8.61
N LEU A 625 -25.30 -1.70 -7.83
CA LEU A 625 -25.70 -0.34 -8.21
C LEU A 625 -25.32 0.63 -7.10
N ASP A 626 -25.20 1.91 -7.44
CA ASP A 626 -25.20 2.96 -6.43
C ASP A 626 -26.62 3.17 -5.87
N GLU A 627 -26.73 3.94 -4.78
CA GLU A 627 -28.01 4.27 -4.12
C GLU A 627 -29.03 4.98 -5.04
N ASN A 628 -28.58 5.49 -6.19
CA ASN A 628 -29.41 6.15 -7.19
C ASN A 628 -29.73 5.23 -8.39
N GLY A 629 -29.33 3.95 -8.35
CA GLY A 629 -29.54 2.98 -9.41
C GLY A 629 -28.58 3.12 -10.61
N ASN A 630 -27.49 3.87 -10.49
CA ASN A 630 -26.48 4.00 -11.54
C ASN A 630 -25.38 2.94 -11.43
N LYS A 631 -24.57 2.83 -12.50
CA LYS A 631 -23.38 1.99 -12.51
C LYS A 631 -22.39 2.41 -11.40
N PRO A 632 -21.84 1.45 -10.63
CA PRO A 632 -20.97 1.73 -9.51
C PRO A 632 -19.54 2.03 -9.97
N SER A 633 -18.76 2.65 -9.10
CA SER A 633 -17.30 2.81 -9.22
C SER A 633 -16.55 1.81 -8.34
N LYS A 634 -17.04 0.56 -8.31
CA LYS A 634 -16.52 -0.53 -7.47
C LYS A 634 -16.66 -1.86 -8.23
N LYS A 635 -15.64 -2.71 -8.15
CA LYS A 635 -15.69 -4.11 -8.57
C LYS A 635 -15.63 -5.02 -7.34
N ILE A 636 -16.36 -6.11 -7.39
CA ILE A 636 -16.45 -7.10 -6.32
C ILE A 636 -16.31 -8.51 -6.90
N PHE A 637 -15.58 -9.37 -6.21
CA PHE A 637 -15.49 -10.79 -6.52
C PHE A 637 -15.79 -11.63 -5.27
N GLY A 638 -16.72 -12.59 -5.38
CA GLY A 638 -17.13 -13.45 -4.28
C GLY A 638 -16.96 -14.94 -4.60
N VAL A 639 -16.37 -15.68 -3.67
CA VAL A 639 -16.23 -17.15 -3.69
C VAL A 639 -16.55 -17.73 -2.31
N THR A 640 -16.88 -19.02 -2.26
CA THR A 640 -16.94 -19.74 -0.97
C THR A 640 -15.55 -20.01 -0.40
N LYS A 641 -15.46 -20.27 0.89
CA LYS A 641 -14.17 -20.60 1.54
C LYS A 641 -13.55 -21.88 0.98
N SER A 642 -14.35 -22.88 0.62
CA SER A 642 -13.88 -24.14 0.03
C SER A 642 -13.31 -23.93 -1.38
N GLU A 643 -13.97 -23.14 -2.22
CA GLU A 643 -13.45 -22.71 -3.52
C GLU A 643 -12.15 -21.90 -3.36
N PHE A 644 -12.11 -20.99 -2.39
CA PHE A 644 -10.92 -20.21 -2.08
C PHE A 644 -9.73 -21.08 -1.64
N GLN A 645 -9.97 -22.12 -0.82
CA GLN A 645 -8.93 -23.07 -0.41
C GLN A 645 -8.34 -23.84 -1.60
N GLN A 646 -9.14 -24.19 -2.61
CA GLN A 646 -8.61 -24.79 -3.85
C GLN A 646 -7.62 -23.86 -4.55
N LEU A 647 -7.87 -22.55 -4.52
CA LEU A 647 -6.93 -21.57 -5.07
C LEU A 647 -5.63 -21.52 -4.26
N GLN A 648 -5.73 -21.54 -2.93
CA GLN A 648 -4.56 -21.55 -2.05
C GLN A 648 -3.68 -22.78 -2.27
N LEU A 649 -4.29 -23.95 -2.48
CA LEU A 649 -3.56 -25.19 -2.79
C LEU A 649 -2.74 -25.07 -4.09
N ILE A 650 -3.26 -24.42 -5.12
CA ILE A 650 -2.52 -24.19 -6.37
C ILE A 650 -1.31 -23.27 -6.12
N ILE A 651 -1.50 -22.21 -5.32
CA ILE A 651 -0.43 -21.29 -4.95
C ILE A 651 0.68 -22.01 -4.19
N GLU A 652 0.32 -22.79 -3.17
CA GLU A 652 1.27 -23.51 -2.32
C GLU A 652 2.02 -24.59 -3.11
N SER A 653 1.29 -25.44 -3.86
CA SER A 653 1.88 -26.54 -4.63
C SER A 653 2.83 -26.07 -5.74
N ASN A 654 2.61 -24.88 -6.29
CA ASN A 654 3.46 -24.31 -7.34
C ASN A 654 4.40 -23.20 -6.86
N GLN A 655 4.39 -22.89 -5.56
CA GLN A 655 5.18 -21.83 -4.91
C GLN A 655 5.00 -20.47 -5.62
N LEU A 656 3.75 -20.11 -5.90
CA LEU A 656 3.42 -18.90 -6.66
C LEU A 656 3.52 -17.64 -5.80
N ILE A 657 4.07 -16.60 -6.42
CA ILE A 657 4.34 -15.30 -5.82
C ILE A 657 3.54 -14.25 -6.59
N ASN A 658 3.13 -13.18 -5.91
CA ASN A 658 2.27 -12.13 -6.49
C ASN A 658 1.04 -12.72 -7.20
N SER A 659 0.39 -13.69 -6.54
CA SER A 659 -0.72 -14.48 -7.11
C SER A 659 -2.01 -13.67 -7.12
N LYS A 660 -2.69 -13.65 -8.27
CA LYS A 660 -3.94 -12.91 -8.50
C LYS A 660 -4.95 -13.78 -9.26
N ILE A 661 -6.22 -13.43 -9.14
CA ILE A 661 -7.31 -14.11 -9.85
C ILE A 661 -7.23 -13.83 -11.35
N TYR A 662 -7.28 -14.90 -12.15
CA TYR A 662 -7.36 -14.82 -13.61
C TYR A 662 -8.73 -15.32 -14.10
N PHE A 663 -9.41 -14.53 -14.93
CA PHE A 663 -10.72 -14.87 -15.47
C PHE A 663 -10.55 -15.46 -16.87
N LYS A 664 -10.41 -16.80 -16.97
CA LYS A 664 -10.25 -17.48 -18.25
C LYS A 664 -11.58 -17.47 -19.01
N THR A 665 -11.59 -16.83 -20.16
CA THR A 665 -12.78 -16.73 -21.00
C THR A 665 -13.10 -18.11 -21.61
N ILE A 666 -14.33 -18.60 -21.41
CA ILE A 666 -14.79 -19.89 -21.96
C ILE A 666 -15.51 -19.70 -23.31
N SER A 667 -16.19 -18.56 -23.51
CA SER A 667 -16.93 -18.22 -24.73
C SER A 667 -16.36 -16.97 -25.42
N GLU A 668 -16.94 -16.54 -26.55
CA GLU A 668 -16.72 -15.16 -27.01
C GLU A 668 -17.05 -14.21 -25.85
N ASN A 669 -16.14 -13.29 -25.49
CA ASN A 669 -16.26 -12.37 -24.35
C ASN A 669 -17.44 -11.38 -24.52
N LYS A 670 -18.66 -11.90 -24.48
CA LYS A 670 -19.93 -11.24 -24.82
C LYS A 670 -21.00 -11.74 -23.87
N PHE A 671 -21.97 -10.88 -23.58
CA PHE A 671 -23.15 -11.26 -22.81
C PHE A 671 -23.99 -12.27 -23.59
N ILE A 672 -24.47 -13.28 -22.88
CA ILE A 672 -25.41 -14.30 -23.35
C ILE A 672 -26.74 -14.06 -22.61
N THR A 673 -27.85 -14.32 -23.29
CA THR A 673 -29.20 -14.18 -22.72
C THR A 673 -29.68 -15.55 -22.22
N SER A 674 -30.10 -15.63 -20.96
CA SER A 674 -30.79 -16.80 -20.40
C SER A 674 -32.23 -16.93 -20.89
N LEU A 675 -32.91 -18.03 -20.57
CA LEU A 675 -34.33 -18.23 -20.89
C LEU A 675 -35.23 -17.21 -20.17
N GLU A 676 -34.77 -16.72 -19.02
CA GLU A 676 -35.44 -15.72 -18.20
C GLU A 676 -35.18 -14.27 -18.68
N ASN A 677 -34.54 -14.09 -19.84
CA ASN A 677 -34.10 -12.81 -20.39
C ASN A 677 -33.08 -12.04 -19.52
N VAL A 678 -32.32 -12.76 -18.69
CA VAL A 678 -31.20 -12.18 -17.93
C VAL A 678 -29.94 -12.25 -18.78
N LEU A 679 -29.28 -11.11 -18.98
CA LEU A 679 -27.99 -11.02 -19.64
C LEU A 679 -26.87 -11.35 -18.65
N TYR A 680 -26.00 -12.29 -18.99
CA TYR A 680 -24.87 -12.67 -18.15
C TYR A 680 -23.62 -13.04 -18.97
N LYS A 681 -22.46 -13.01 -18.32
CA LYS A 681 -21.21 -13.62 -18.79
C LYS A 681 -20.76 -14.65 -17.77
N PHE A 682 -19.94 -15.60 -18.22
CA PHE A 682 -19.28 -16.52 -17.33
C PHE A 682 -17.84 -16.85 -17.76
N PHE A 683 -17.02 -17.19 -16.78
CA PHE A 683 -15.58 -17.46 -16.92
C PHE A 683 -15.21 -18.72 -16.15
N SER A 684 -14.09 -19.35 -16.51
CA SER A 684 -13.43 -20.33 -15.65
C SER A 684 -12.44 -19.60 -14.76
N LEU A 685 -12.48 -19.92 -13.47
CA LEU A 685 -11.52 -19.39 -12.51
C LEU A 685 -10.15 -20.04 -12.70
N ALA A 686 -9.10 -19.24 -12.65
CA ALA A 686 -7.71 -19.66 -12.69
C ALA A 686 -6.85 -18.69 -11.86
N ILE A 687 -5.57 -19.02 -11.68
CA ILE A 687 -4.61 -18.19 -10.95
C ILE A 687 -3.49 -17.77 -11.88
N ILE A 688 -3.13 -16.49 -11.85
CA ILE A 688 -1.89 -16.01 -12.43
C ILE A 688 -0.89 -15.68 -11.32
N GLY A 689 0.33 -16.21 -11.43
CA GLY A 689 1.40 -15.95 -10.46
C GLY A 689 2.80 -16.09 -11.07
N GLU A 690 3.76 -15.50 -10.37
CA GLU A 690 5.20 -15.60 -10.64
C GLU A 690 5.74 -16.88 -10.01
N LYS A 691 6.53 -17.68 -10.73
CA LYS A 691 7.31 -18.78 -10.12
C LYS A 691 8.57 -18.23 -9.45
N THR A 692 9.32 -19.11 -8.78
CA THR A 692 10.62 -18.79 -8.14
C THR A 692 11.72 -18.33 -9.10
N ASP A 693 11.53 -18.52 -10.42
CA ASP A 693 12.40 -17.99 -11.48
C ASP A 693 11.94 -16.62 -12.03
N GLY A 694 10.79 -16.11 -11.56
CA GLY A 694 10.19 -14.86 -11.99
C GLY A 694 9.32 -14.95 -13.24
N ILE A 695 9.14 -16.15 -13.82
CA ILE A 695 8.28 -16.34 -14.99
C ILE A 695 6.82 -16.37 -14.53
N MET A 696 5.99 -15.53 -15.15
CA MET A 696 4.54 -15.53 -14.92
C MET A 696 3.86 -16.64 -15.72
N LYS A 697 2.95 -17.37 -15.06
CA LYS A 697 2.10 -18.38 -15.72
C LYS A 697 0.68 -18.35 -15.19
N VAL A 698 -0.26 -18.78 -16.04
CA VAL A 698 -1.65 -19.05 -15.67
C VAL A 698 -1.81 -20.52 -15.31
N TYR A 699 -2.39 -20.81 -14.15
CA TYR A 699 -2.65 -22.14 -13.62
C TYR A 699 -4.16 -22.36 -13.50
N GLU A 700 -4.63 -23.44 -14.11
CA GLU A 700 -6.04 -23.84 -14.06
C GLU A 700 -6.33 -24.75 -12.88
N ILE A 701 -7.58 -24.68 -12.44
CA ILE A 701 -8.12 -25.54 -11.40
C ILE A 701 -8.55 -26.86 -12.06
N GLN A 702 -8.23 -27.99 -11.43
CA GLN A 702 -8.56 -29.32 -11.98
C GLN A 702 -10.06 -29.48 -12.19
N GLU A 703 -10.86 -29.06 -11.20
CA GLU A 703 -12.31 -28.97 -11.30
C GLU A 703 -12.69 -27.51 -11.58
N PRO A 704 -13.19 -27.18 -12.79
CA PRO A 704 -13.46 -25.81 -13.17
C PRO A 704 -14.49 -25.13 -12.25
N ILE A 705 -14.08 -24.04 -11.63
CA ILE A 705 -14.99 -23.17 -10.86
C ILE A 705 -15.51 -22.09 -11.81
N LEU A 706 -16.83 -22.07 -12.02
CA LEU A 706 -17.48 -21.10 -12.89
C LEU A 706 -17.79 -19.80 -12.15
N ILE A 707 -17.40 -18.68 -12.75
CA ILE A 707 -17.67 -17.34 -12.25
C ILE A 707 -18.69 -16.69 -13.16
N PHE A 708 -19.73 -16.08 -12.60
CA PHE A 708 -20.78 -15.37 -13.31
C PHE A 708 -20.68 -13.86 -13.04
N THR A 709 -21.13 -13.07 -14.01
CA THR A 709 -21.38 -11.63 -13.82
C THR A 709 -22.58 -11.19 -14.66
N LEU A 710 -23.40 -10.31 -14.11
CA LEU A 710 -24.55 -9.71 -14.79
C LEU A 710 -24.26 -8.29 -15.31
N ASP A 711 -23.20 -7.64 -14.83
CA ASP A 711 -22.97 -6.21 -15.02
C ASP A 711 -21.50 -5.81 -15.25
N ASP A 712 -20.53 -6.75 -15.22
CA ASP A 712 -19.08 -6.51 -15.23
C ASP A 712 -18.54 -5.74 -13.99
N PHE A 713 -19.32 -5.68 -12.91
CA PHE A 713 -18.92 -5.08 -11.63
C PHE A 713 -18.94 -6.10 -10.48
N VAL A 714 -19.91 -7.00 -10.45
CA VAL A 714 -19.93 -8.13 -9.50
C VAL A 714 -19.64 -9.42 -10.23
N TYR A 715 -18.65 -10.13 -9.71
CA TYR A 715 -18.23 -11.45 -10.15
C TYR A 715 -18.47 -12.42 -9.00
N PHE A 716 -19.11 -13.55 -9.23
CA PHE A 716 -19.47 -14.47 -8.15
C PHE A 716 -19.58 -15.91 -8.66
N THR A 717 -19.30 -16.88 -7.78
CA THR A 717 -19.62 -18.29 -8.05
C THR A 717 -21.07 -18.58 -7.69
N LYS A 718 -21.66 -19.62 -8.28
CA LYS A 718 -23.02 -20.08 -7.93
C LYS A 718 -23.16 -20.29 -6.42
N SER A 719 -22.20 -20.99 -5.82
CA SER A 719 -22.23 -21.33 -4.39
C SER A 719 -22.06 -20.11 -3.48
N TYR A 720 -21.36 -19.06 -3.91
CA TYR A 720 -21.24 -17.83 -3.13
C TYR A 720 -22.58 -17.09 -2.99
N SER A 721 -23.42 -17.10 -4.04
CA SER A 721 -24.66 -16.34 -4.10
C SER A 721 -25.92 -17.12 -3.73
N GLU A 722 -25.81 -18.44 -3.50
CA GLU A 722 -26.93 -19.36 -3.29
C GLU A 722 -27.91 -18.95 -2.16
N TYR A 723 -27.40 -18.31 -1.11
CA TYR A 723 -28.21 -17.86 0.03
C TYR A 723 -28.30 -16.33 0.14
N MET A 724 -28.00 -15.60 -0.94
CA MET A 724 -28.16 -14.14 -0.96
C MET A 724 -29.65 -13.76 -0.96
N PRO A 725 -30.08 -12.79 -0.13
CA PRO A 725 -31.49 -12.38 -0.07
C PRO A 725 -32.02 -11.90 -1.42
N LEU A 726 -33.19 -12.41 -1.83
CA LEU A 726 -33.82 -12.01 -3.08
C LEU A 726 -34.47 -10.61 -2.95
N ASN A 727 -34.03 -9.67 -3.79
CA ASN A 727 -34.59 -8.34 -4.05
C ASN A 727 -34.81 -7.41 -2.84
N GLY A 728 -33.86 -6.51 -2.56
CA GLY A 728 -34.11 -5.13 -2.05
C GLY A 728 -34.96 -4.92 -0.78
N ILE A 729 -35.38 -5.97 -0.09
CA ILE A 729 -36.16 -5.88 1.14
C ILE A 729 -35.19 -5.65 2.29
N ARG A 730 -35.22 -4.43 2.79
CA ARG A 730 -34.48 -3.90 3.94
C ARG A 730 -35.16 -4.24 5.27
N GLU A 731 -36.00 -5.27 5.31
CA GLU A 731 -36.57 -5.72 6.58
C GLU A 731 -35.53 -6.59 7.26
N GLU A 732 -35.20 -6.20 8.49
CA GLU A 732 -34.48 -7.03 9.46
C GLU A 732 -35.02 -8.45 9.37
N ILE A 733 -34.29 -9.35 8.72
CA ILE A 733 -34.57 -10.78 8.82
C ILE A 733 -34.01 -11.19 10.19
N ALA A 734 -34.72 -10.80 11.25
CA ALA A 734 -34.79 -11.62 12.44
C ALA A 734 -35.49 -12.90 11.99
N ILE A 735 -34.70 -13.92 11.63
CA ILE A 735 -35.22 -15.29 11.59
C ILE A 735 -35.53 -15.62 13.05
N ASP A 736 -36.73 -15.29 13.49
CA ASP A 736 -37.26 -15.73 14.78
C ASP A 736 -37.46 -17.24 14.64
N TYR A 737 -36.56 -18.03 15.27
CA TYR A 737 -36.67 -19.49 15.34
C TYR A 737 -37.89 -19.85 16.17
N LYS A 738 -39.09 -19.73 15.60
CA LYS A 738 -40.23 -20.51 16.06
C LYS A 738 -40.11 -21.90 15.49
N VAL A 739 -39.51 -22.75 16.31
CA VAL A 739 -39.72 -24.19 16.39
C VAL A 739 -41.08 -24.56 15.77
N ILE A 740 -41.05 -25.21 14.61
CA ILE A 740 -42.21 -25.95 14.13
C ILE A 740 -42.21 -27.25 14.95
N GLU A 741 -42.91 -27.21 16.09
CA GLU A 741 -43.38 -28.43 16.74
C GLU A 741 -44.67 -28.87 16.03
N GLU A 742 -44.63 -30.14 15.59
CA GLU A 742 -45.64 -31.01 14.95
C GLU A 742 -45.93 -30.87 13.44
#